data_AF-A0A5N6QLL2-F1
#
_entry.id   AF-A0A5N6QLL2-F1
#
_cell.length_a   1.000
_cell.length_b   1.000
_cell.length_c   1.000
_cell.angle_alpha   90.00
_cell.angle_beta   90.00
_cell.angle_gamma   90.00
#
_symmetry.space_group_name_H-M   'P 1'
#
loop_
_entity.id
_entity.type
_entity.pdbx_description
1 polymer ?
#
loop_
_entity_poly.entity_id
_entity_poly.type
_entity_poly.pdbx_seq_one_letter_code
_entity_poly.pdbx_strand_id
1 'polypeptide(L)'
;MAVAEKESTMEETSTWAVAAVCFVLLAISIFIEHIIHAIGKWLKRKQKRDLYEALEKIKAELMLLGFISLLLTVLQDPISTICIPKSVGITWHPCETAKSGTTEKDSEDSDGSNGRKLLQFLDSGFSARRRLATKGYDKCTEDGKVAFMSAYAIHQLHVFIFVLAVFHVLFCVLTLALGRTKMRRWKVWENETRTLEYQYQNDPERFRFARETSFGRRHLSFWSKSTVSLWVVCFFRQFVEAITKAHLAPESETKFDFQKYIKRSLEEEFKVVVEISPIIWGFAVLFLLSNAYEWHSYLWLPFVPLFIILLVGTKLQVIITKMGLRIQKRGGVIKGTPVVQPGDDLFWFGRPRFLLFLIHFVLFQNAFQLAFFAWSVYAFGIDSCFHKRTAAKIIRLSTGVIIEILCSYVTLPLYALVTQMGSSMKPTIFNERVADAVRSWHRTARKNTRQSHHHSETNSPFSSWPATPTHGMSPVHLLHNYQHSSLDSLHAPPRMSNVENDHLDVVELGFRRKKISGEEDSLHYSSKIEDSVHSEQQQEREIQEQTSFQFAASTGSHPYFKNDRDRRDLITCGAAAGVAAAFRAPVGGVISVFYLTFRWRSALLWRTFFTTAVVAVVLRVFMVFCRSGKCGLFGEGGLIMFDVNSAKPTYSIPDLLAVIFLGVIGGIFGSLYNYLVDKVLRSYSIINERDPSLKVILAMTISFLTSCCSYGLPWLSQCIPCPTNLGDQCPTVGRSGNYKNFQCPPNHYNDLASLFMTTNDDAIRNLFISASDKEFHLSTLIVFFAAIYCLGIITYGIAVPSGLFIPVILAGASYGRLLGILLGSLSDLDAGLFALLGAASFLGGTMRMTVSLCVILLELTNDLLMLPLVMLVLLISKTVADGFNKGVYDQIVKMKGLPYMEAHAEPYMRHLVASDVVSGPLVTFSGVEKVGTILHALKITRHNGFPVIDEPPFSDAPELCGLVLRSHLLVLLKGKKFTRQRVMTGSEMMKRFNAHDFAKAGSGKGVKLEDLDIKEEELEMYVDLHPITNSSPYTVVETMSLAKAALLFREVGLRHLLVVPKTPGRPPIVGILTRHDFMPEHILGLYPHFHPHK
;
A
#
# COMPACT_ATOMS: atom_id res chain seq x y z
N MET A 1 22.02 50.92 -6.34
CA MET A 1 21.22 49.79 -5.82
C MET A 1 20.37 49.27 -6.97
N ALA A 2 20.66 48.08 -7.49
CA ALA A 2 19.78 47.47 -8.49
C ALA A 2 18.48 47.03 -7.79
N VAL A 3 17.33 47.35 -8.38
CA VAL A 3 16.05 46.84 -7.90
C VAL A 3 16.01 45.35 -8.21
N ALA A 4 15.94 44.51 -7.18
CA ALA A 4 15.75 43.08 -7.36
C ALA A 4 14.32 42.83 -7.87
N GLU A 5 14.15 42.77 -9.19
CA GLU A 5 12.90 42.33 -9.79
C GLU A 5 12.58 40.89 -9.35
N LYS A 6 11.30 40.65 -9.11
CA LYS A 6 10.77 39.48 -8.43
C LYS A 6 10.27 38.50 -9.48
N GLU A 7 10.56 37.20 -9.34
CA GLU A 7 10.05 36.16 -10.23
C GLU A 7 8.54 36.33 -10.47
N SER A 8 8.14 36.31 -11.74
CA SER A 8 6.74 36.55 -12.12
C SER A 8 5.83 35.46 -11.58
N THR A 9 4.70 35.86 -11.01
CA THR A 9 3.70 34.96 -10.43
C THR A 9 2.61 34.61 -11.45
N MET A 10 1.77 33.61 -11.17
CA MET A 10 0.68 33.25 -12.11
C MET A 10 -0.37 34.39 -12.29
N GLU A 11 -0.41 35.38 -11.39
CA GLU A 11 -1.23 36.61 -11.57
C GLU A 11 -0.67 37.53 -12.68
N GLU A 12 0.63 37.44 -12.96
CA GLU A 12 1.37 38.27 -13.90
C GLU A 12 1.68 37.53 -15.21
N THR A 13 1.54 36.20 -15.28
CA THR A 13 1.61 35.43 -16.54
C THR A 13 0.35 35.59 -17.39
N SER A 14 0.49 35.56 -18.72
CA SER A 14 -0.66 35.56 -19.64
C SER A 14 -1.41 34.23 -19.63
N THR A 15 -2.75 34.26 -19.74
CA THR A 15 -3.55 33.02 -19.68
C THR A 15 -3.31 32.11 -20.88
N TRP A 16 -2.93 32.68 -22.03
CA TRP A 16 -2.61 31.91 -23.23
C TRP A 16 -1.28 31.14 -23.11
N ALA A 17 -0.28 31.67 -22.39
CA ALA A 17 0.98 30.96 -22.17
C ALA A 17 0.77 29.72 -21.29
N VAL A 18 0.03 29.88 -20.19
CA VAL A 18 -0.38 28.77 -19.30
C VAL A 18 -1.21 27.73 -20.07
N ALA A 19 -2.18 28.17 -20.87
CA ALA A 19 -2.98 27.27 -21.70
C ALA A 19 -2.15 26.52 -22.76
N ALA A 20 -1.19 27.18 -23.40
CA ALA A 20 -0.30 26.56 -24.39
C ALA A 20 0.59 25.49 -23.77
N VAL A 21 1.19 25.75 -22.60
CA VAL A 21 1.98 24.74 -21.87
C VAL A 21 1.10 23.55 -21.49
N CYS A 22 -0.08 23.77 -20.90
CA CYS A 22 -1.03 22.70 -20.60
C CYS A 22 -1.44 21.89 -21.84
N PHE A 23 -1.66 22.54 -22.99
CA PHE A 23 -2.01 21.87 -24.25
C PHE A 23 -0.89 20.96 -24.75
N VAL A 24 0.36 21.44 -24.75
CA VAL A 24 1.52 20.64 -25.17
C VAL A 24 1.74 19.43 -24.27
N LEU A 25 1.64 19.61 -22.95
CA LEU A 25 1.75 18.52 -21.97
C LEU A 25 0.66 17.45 -22.18
N LEU A 26 -0.57 17.87 -22.50
CA LEU A 26 -1.68 16.97 -22.81
C LEU A 26 -1.47 16.22 -24.13
N ALA A 27 -0.97 16.89 -25.18
CA ALA A 27 -0.66 16.25 -26.45
C ALA A 27 0.42 15.17 -26.27
N ILE A 28 1.48 15.45 -25.50
CA ILE A 28 2.54 14.49 -25.15
C ILE A 28 1.96 13.31 -24.34
N SER A 29 1.07 13.58 -23.37
CA SER A 29 0.38 12.56 -22.57
C SER A 29 -0.44 11.59 -23.43
N ILE A 30 -1.25 12.12 -24.36
CA ILE A 30 -2.09 11.33 -25.28
C ILE A 30 -1.20 10.48 -26.22
N PHE A 31 -0.11 11.07 -26.73
CA PHE A 31 0.83 10.36 -27.60
C PHE A 31 1.50 9.17 -26.88
N ILE A 32 1.94 9.37 -25.64
CA ILE A 32 2.56 8.33 -24.82
C ILE A 32 1.56 7.24 -24.41
N GLU A 33 0.31 7.59 -24.07
CA GLU A 33 -0.73 6.57 -23.87
C GLU A 33 -0.96 5.73 -25.14
N HIS A 34 -0.94 6.35 -26.33
CA HIS A 34 -1.10 5.64 -27.59
C HIS A 34 0.08 4.68 -27.87
N ILE A 35 1.31 5.09 -27.56
CA ILE A 35 2.50 4.24 -27.63
C ILE A 35 2.37 3.04 -26.67
N ILE A 36 2.02 3.28 -25.40
CA ILE A 36 1.84 2.20 -24.41
C ILE A 36 0.76 1.21 -24.88
N HIS A 37 -0.35 1.70 -25.45
CA HIS A 37 -1.40 0.84 -25.99
C HIS A 37 -0.94 0.05 -27.24
N ALA A 38 -0.14 0.67 -28.11
CA ALA A 38 0.45 0.01 -29.28
C ALA A 38 1.44 -1.11 -28.87
N ILE A 39 2.28 -0.85 -27.86
CA ILE A 39 3.20 -1.84 -27.27
C ILE A 39 2.39 -2.96 -26.61
N GLY A 40 1.34 -2.66 -25.83
CA GLY A 40 0.46 -3.67 -25.26
C GLY A 40 -0.21 -4.56 -26.32
N LYS A 41 -0.68 -3.98 -27.42
CA LYS A 41 -1.23 -4.71 -28.58
C LYS A 41 -0.15 -5.51 -29.34
N TRP A 42 1.12 -5.12 -29.27
CA TRP A 42 2.25 -5.87 -29.83
C TRP A 42 2.65 -7.05 -28.93
N LEU A 43 2.80 -6.85 -27.62
CA LEU A 43 3.06 -7.89 -26.62
C LEU A 43 1.98 -8.98 -26.63
N LYS A 44 0.70 -8.56 -26.72
CA LYS A 44 -0.45 -9.46 -26.83
C LYS A 44 -0.43 -10.28 -28.14
N ARG A 45 0.06 -9.70 -29.25
CA ARG A 45 0.30 -10.43 -30.51
C ARG A 45 1.48 -11.41 -30.41
N LYS A 46 2.49 -11.12 -29.58
CA LYS A 46 3.65 -11.99 -29.28
C LYS A 46 3.41 -12.99 -28.12
N GLN A 47 2.17 -13.11 -27.62
CA GLN A 47 1.75 -13.99 -26.51
C GLN A 47 2.51 -13.81 -25.17
N LYS A 48 3.24 -12.71 -24.95
CA LYS A 48 3.98 -12.45 -23.69
C LYS A 48 3.04 -11.88 -22.63
N ARG A 49 2.37 -12.77 -21.86
CA ARG A 49 1.36 -12.41 -20.86
C ARG A 49 1.94 -11.63 -19.67
N ASP A 50 3.04 -12.08 -19.10
CA ASP A 50 3.61 -11.50 -17.88
C ASP A 50 4.13 -10.07 -18.12
N LEU A 51 4.76 -9.85 -19.28
CA LEU A 51 5.24 -8.52 -19.69
C LEU A 51 4.09 -7.57 -20.06
N TYR A 52 2.96 -8.11 -20.54
CA TYR A 52 1.73 -7.33 -20.73
C TYR A 52 1.10 -6.95 -19.37
N GLU A 53 1.08 -7.85 -18.39
CA GLU A 53 0.61 -7.54 -17.03
C GLU A 53 1.52 -6.51 -16.33
N ALA A 54 2.85 -6.61 -16.50
CA ALA A 54 3.80 -5.61 -16.03
C ALA A 54 3.58 -4.24 -16.69
N LEU A 55 3.33 -4.19 -18.00
CA LEU A 55 3.04 -2.95 -18.72
C LEU A 55 1.72 -2.30 -18.30
N GLU A 56 0.66 -3.09 -18.07
CA GLU A 56 -0.61 -2.59 -17.54
C GLU A 56 -0.47 -2.07 -16.10
N LYS A 57 0.36 -2.72 -15.25
CA LYS A 57 0.72 -2.20 -13.92
C LYS A 57 1.49 -0.87 -14.02
N ILE A 58 2.51 -0.78 -14.87
CA ILE A 58 3.25 0.46 -15.11
C ILE A 58 2.32 1.58 -15.61
N LYS A 59 1.40 1.27 -16.54
CA LYS A 59 0.37 2.23 -16.98
C LYS A 59 -0.49 2.71 -15.81
N ALA A 60 -0.97 1.79 -14.96
CA ALA A 60 -1.82 2.12 -13.82
C ALA A 60 -1.09 3.02 -12.80
N GLU A 61 0.17 2.71 -12.46
CA GLU A 61 0.98 3.53 -11.53
C GLU A 61 1.34 4.91 -12.13
N LEU A 62 1.66 4.99 -13.42
CA LEU A 62 1.86 6.27 -14.13
C LEU A 62 0.59 7.12 -14.20
N MET A 63 -0.59 6.49 -14.31
CA MET A 63 -1.88 7.17 -14.20
C MET A 63 -2.15 7.63 -12.76
N LEU A 64 -1.74 6.84 -11.75
CA LEU A 64 -1.92 7.15 -10.33
C LEU A 64 -1.06 8.34 -9.87
N LEU A 65 0.20 8.39 -10.30
CA LEU A 65 1.14 9.49 -10.02
C LEU A 65 0.82 10.78 -10.78
N GLY A 66 -0.08 10.72 -11.77
CA GLY A 66 -0.45 11.86 -12.60
C GLY A 66 0.63 12.20 -13.63
N PHE A 67 0.59 11.57 -14.79
CA PHE A 67 1.55 11.75 -15.89
C PHE A 67 1.88 13.24 -16.20
N ILE A 68 0.89 14.13 -16.14
CA ILE A 68 1.05 15.59 -16.38
C ILE A 68 1.88 16.26 -15.28
N SER A 69 1.76 15.83 -14.02
CA SER A 69 2.54 16.33 -12.87
C SER A 69 4.01 15.93 -13.01
N LEU A 70 4.29 14.67 -13.32
CA LEU A 70 5.65 14.20 -13.60
C LEU A 70 6.28 14.91 -14.80
N LEU A 71 5.52 15.13 -15.87
CA LEU A 71 6.01 15.83 -17.05
C LEU A 71 6.28 17.31 -16.77
N LEU A 72 5.48 17.97 -15.91
CA LEU A 72 5.72 19.34 -15.45
C LEU A 72 7.01 19.47 -14.64
N THR A 73 7.32 18.52 -13.76
CA THR A 73 8.57 18.59 -12.96
C THR A 73 9.81 18.34 -13.83
N VAL A 74 9.73 17.42 -14.81
CA VAL A 74 10.84 17.15 -15.74
C VAL A 74 11.05 18.29 -16.75
N LEU A 75 9.98 18.96 -17.19
CA LEU A 75 10.07 20.08 -18.14
C LEU A 75 10.16 21.47 -17.48
N GLN A 76 10.27 21.55 -16.15
CA GLN A 76 10.31 22.83 -15.42
C GLN A 76 11.48 23.71 -15.88
N ASP A 77 12.69 23.17 -15.87
CA ASP A 77 13.90 23.88 -16.26
C ASP A 77 13.87 24.32 -17.73
N PRO A 78 13.65 23.43 -18.74
CA PRO A 78 13.64 23.86 -20.14
C PRO A 78 12.54 24.89 -20.46
N ILE A 79 11.34 24.79 -19.88
CA ILE A 79 10.27 25.78 -20.11
C ILE A 79 10.68 27.16 -19.57
N SER A 80 11.31 27.22 -18.40
CA SER A 80 11.75 28.48 -17.78
C SER A 80 12.86 29.22 -18.58
N THR A 81 13.61 28.49 -19.41
CA THR A 81 14.68 29.06 -20.26
C THR A 81 14.19 29.69 -21.57
N ILE A 82 12.91 29.56 -21.93
CA ILE A 82 12.35 30.12 -23.17
C ILE A 82 12.02 31.60 -22.95
N CYS A 83 12.65 32.52 -23.69
CA CYS A 83 12.45 33.96 -23.56
C CYS A 83 11.57 34.55 -24.69
N ILE A 84 10.62 35.43 -24.36
CA ILE A 84 9.64 36.05 -25.28
C ILE A 84 9.69 37.60 -25.19
N PRO A 85 9.39 38.34 -26.27
CA PRO A 85 9.31 39.80 -26.24
C PRO A 85 8.24 40.34 -25.28
N LYS A 86 8.56 41.45 -24.58
CA LYS A 86 7.65 42.13 -23.62
C LYS A 86 6.28 42.48 -24.21
N SER A 87 6.21 42.88 -25.48
CA SER A 87 4.96 43.21 -26.18
C SER A 87 3.98 42.03 -26.29
N VAL A 88 4.48 40.80 -26.42
CA VAL A 88 3.66 39.58 -26.51
C VAL A 88 3.27 39.09 -25.11
N GLY A 89 4.17 39.23 -24.13
CA GLY A 89 3.91 38.86 -22.72
C GLY A 89 2.79 39.66 -22.04
N ILE A 90 2.52 40.90 -22.47
CA ILE A 90 1.51 41.79 -21.86
C ILE A 90 0.05 41.45 -22.26
N THR A 91 -0.14 40.48 -23.18
CA THR A 91 -1.46 40.15 -23.74
C THR A 91 -2.24 39.13 -22.89
N TRP A 92 -3.54 39.37 -22.69
CA TRP A 92 -4.47 38.49 -21.96
C TRP A 92 -4.02 38.09 -20.55
N HIS A 93 -3.76 39.08 -19.70
CA HIS A 93 -3.58 38.83 -18.27
C HIS A 93 -4.90 38.46 -17.56
N PRO A 94 -4.83 37.67 -16.47
CA PRO A 94 -5.97 37.44 -15.59
C PRO A 94 -6.36 38.69 -14.76
N CYS A 95 -5.46 39.68 -14.70
CA CYS A 95 -5.55 40.87 -13.87
C CYS A 95 -5.33 42.16 -14.66
N GLU A 96 -5.99 43.24 -14.22
CA GLU A 96 -5.82 44.58 -14.79
C GLU A 96 -4.42 45.12 -14.44
N THR A 97 -3.55 45.23 -15.45
CA THR A 97 -2.26 45.92 -15.32
C THR A 97 -2.51 47.39 -15.01
N ALA A 98 -1.94 47.89 -13.91
CA ALA A 98 -2.07 49.30 -13.54
C ALA A 98 -1.57 50.21 -14.68
N LYS A 99 -2.47 50.98 -15.29
CA LYS A 99 -2.12 51.92 -16.36
C LYS A 99 -1.19 52.98 -15.81
N SER A 100 0.05 53.04 -16.29
CA SER A 100 0.94 54.20 -16.11
C SER A 100 0.40 55.35 -16.96
N GLY A 101 -0.57 56.09 -16.42
CA GLY A 101 -1.15 57.26 -17.08
C GLY A 101 -0.15 58.40 -17.16
N THR A 102 0.26 58.76 -18.37
CA THR A 102 0.92 60.04 -18.67
C THR A 102 -0.08 61.17 -18.59
N THR A 103 0.07 62.06 -17.60
CA THR A 103 -0.44 63.44 -17.63
C THR A 103 0.38 64.29 -16.66
N GLU A 104 1.01 65.34 -17.17
CA GLU A 104 1.62 66.41 -16.38
C GLU A 104 0.52 67.32 -15.81
N LYS A 105 0.67 67.80 -14.57
CA LYS A 105 0.70 69.25 -14.22
C LYS A 105 0.60 69.55 -12.70
N ASP A 106 1.47 70.48 -12.30
CA ASP A 106 1.28 71.64 -11.40
C ASP A 106 0.91 71.47 -9.90
N SER A 107 1.92 71.81 -9.06
CA SER A 107 1.91 72.65 -7.82
C SER A 107 0.95 72.41 -6.62
N GLU A 108 1.57 72.37 -5.43
CA GLU A 108 1.13 72.96 -4.12
C GLU A 108 -0.26 72.51 -3.56
N ASP A 109 -0.44 72.03 -2.31
CA ASP A 109 0.20 72.40 -1.05
C ASP A 109 -0.31 71.51 0.12
N SER A 110 0.26 71.68 1.32
CA SER A 110 -0.33 71.39 2.66
C SER A 110 -0.67 69.94 3.11
N ASP A 111 0.30 69.36 3.83
CA ASP A 111 0.21 68.75 5.18
C ASP A 111 -0.75 67.57 5.51
N GLY A 112 -0.30 66.70 6.42
CA GLY A 112 -1.14 65.70 7.12
C GLY A 112 -0.94 64.23 6.75
N SER A 113 -0.17 63.51 7.58
CA SER A 113 -0.18 62.04 7.82
C SER A 113 0.95 61.15 7.25
N ASN A 114 2.19 61.37 7.71
CA ASN A 114 3.28 60.38 7.69
C ASN A 114 3.05 59.15 8.63
N GLY A 115 1.80 58.69 8.76
CA GLY A 115 1.40 57.58 9.64
C GLY A 115 1.02 56.27 8.93
N ARG A 116 0.82 56.27 7.60
CA ARG A 116 0.25 55.10 6.88
C ARG A 116 1.24 54.24 6.10
N LYS A 117 2.50 54.64 5.92
CA LYS A 117 3.53 53.83 5.23
C LYS A 117 4.23 52.79 6.13
N LEU A 118 4.20 52.94 7.45
CA LEU A 118 4.89 51.99 8.36
C LEU A 118 4.05 50.74 8.68
N LEU A 119 2.71 50.86 8.67
CA LEU A 119 1.81 49.77 9.06
C LEU A 119 1.70 48.67 7.99
N GLN A 120 1.94 49.01 6.72
CA GLN A 120 2.03 48.04 5.62
C GLN A 120 3.32 47.17 5.68
N PHE A 121 4.31 47.59 6.47
CA PHE A 121 5.55 46.82 6.68
C PHE A 121 5.45 45.79 7.83
N LEU A 122 4.47 45.93 8.74
CA LEU A 122 4.30 45.03 9.88
C LEU A 122 3.31 43.89 9.63
N ASP A 123 2.25 44.11 8.84
CA ASP A 123 1.26 43.07 8.50
C ASP A 123 1.81 41.98 7.54
N SER A 124 2.93 42.28 6.84
CA SER A 124 3.62 41.30 6.00
C SER A 124 4.39 40.21 6.79
N GLY A 125 4.50 40.34 8.12
CA GLY A 125 5.23 39.41 8.98
C GLY A 125 4.56 38.04 9.16
N PHE A 126 3.23 37.92 8.99
CA PHE A 126 2.51 36.66 9.30
C PHE A 126 2.41 35.68 8.12
N SER A 127 2.63 36.14 6.88
CA SER A 127 2.52 35.32 5.66
C SER A 127 3.85 34.76 5.14
N ALA A 128 4.94 34.90 5.91
CA ALA A 128 6.29 34.53 5.48
C ALA A 128 6.70 33.05 5.71
N ARG A 129 5.80 32.17 6.19
CA ARG A 129 6.09 30.75 6.49
C ARG A 129 5.29 29.74 5.66
N ARG A 130 5.43 29.81 4.32
CA ARG A 130 5.19 28.69 3.38
C ARG A 130 5.63 29.08 1.96
N ARG A 131 6.93 28.96 1.66
CA ARG A 131 7.48 28.97 0.30
C ARG A 131 8.55 27.89 0.23
N LEU A 132 8.27 26.81 -0.50
CA LEU A 132 9.14 25.63 -0.63
C LEU A 132 9.62 25.45 -2.08
N ALA A 133 9.97 26.57 -2.71
CA ALA A 133 10.60 26.63 -4.02
C ALA A 133 11.73 27.67 -3.96
N THR A 134 12.86 27.32 -4.57
CA THR A 134 14.10 28.09 -4.64
C THR A 134 13.86 29.44 -5.30
N LYS A 135 14.40 30.54 -4.74
CA LYS A 135 14.53 31.80 -5.49
C LYS A 135 15.59 31.62 -6.58
N GLY A 136 15.18 31.57 -7.84
CA GLY A 136 16.06 31.70 -8.99
C GLY A 136 16.29 33.17 -9.36
N TYR A 137 17.31 33.42 -10.17
CA TYR A 137 17.43 34.65 -10.95
C TYR A 137 16.83 34.37 -12.35
N ASP A 138 15.91 35.21 -12.82
CA ASP A 138 15.33 35.07 -14.15
C ASP A 138 16.36 35.43 -15.23
N LYS A 139 16.90 34.41 -15.90
CA LYS A 139 17.99 34.53 -16.89
C LYS A 139 17.61 35.32 -18.15
N CYS A 140 16.32 35.39 -18.49
CA CYS A 140 15.82 36.12 -19.66
C CYS A 140 15.89 37.65 -19.53
N THR A 141 16.07 38.17 -18.31
CA THR A 141 15.99 39.61 -18.01
C THR A 141 17.23 40.37 -18.50
N GLU A 142 18.38 39.70 -18.58
CA GLU A 142 19.63 40.23 -19.15
C GLU A 142 19.47 40.65 -20.63
N ASP A 143 18.60 39.94 -21.36
CA ASP A 143 18.29 40.15 -22.79
C ASP A 143 17.18 41.18 -23.04
N GLY A 144 16.65 41.83 -22.00
CA GLY A 144 15.48 42.72 -22.08
C GLY A 144 14.15 42.02 -22.41
N LYS A 145 14.15 40.68 -22.44
CA LYS A 145 12.98 39.80 -22.70
C LYS A 145 12.34 39.37 -21.37
N VAL A 146 11.26 38.59 -21.44
CA VAL A 146 10.60 37.99 -20.28
C VAL A 146 10.55 36.48 -20.47
N ALA A 147 10.71 35.69 -19.41
CA ALA A 147 10.55 34.24 -19.47
C ALA A 147 9.10 33.87 -19.87
N PHE A 148 8.94 32.87 -20.73
CA PHE A 148 7.64 32.41 -21.21
C PHE A 148 6.71 31.99 -20.05
N MET A 149 7.29 31.30 -19.06
CA MET A 149 6.69 31.06 -17.76
C MET A 149 7.81 30.82 -16.73
N SER A 150 7.80 31.52 -15.61
CA SER A 150 8.83 31.37 -14.56
C SER A 150 8.78 29.97 -13.91
N ALA A 151 9.90 29.53 -13.34
CA ALA A 151 9.94 28.27 -12.57
C ALA A 151 8.93 28.28 -11.41
N TYR A 152 8.72 29.45 -10.78
CA TYR A 152 7.71 29.65 -9.74
C TYR A 152 6.28 29.50 -10.27
N ALA A 153 5.96 30.05 -11.45
CA ALA A 153 4.64 29.90 -12.08
C ALA A 153 4.38 28.44 -12.51
N ILE A 154 5.40 27.71 -13.00
CA ILE A 154 5.32 26.26 -13.28
C ILE A 154 4.99 25.48 -11.99
N HIS A 155 5.66 25.79 -10.89
CA HIS A 155 5.38 25.18 -9.58
C HIS A 155 3.95 25.48 -9.10
N GLN A 156 3.48 26.73 -9.24
CA GLN A 156 2.10 27.11 -8.92
C GLN A 156 1.07 26.37 -9.79
N LEU A 157 1.36 26.14 -11.09
CA LEU A 157 0.53 25.38 -12.03
C LEU A 157 0.44 23.90 -11.65
N HIS A 158 1.56 23.31 -11.24
CA HIS A 158 1.61 21.94 -10.73
C HIS A 158 0.74 21.79 -9.46
N VAL A 159 0.83 22.72 -8.51
CA VAL A 159 -0.03 22.73 -7.31
C VAL A 159 -1.52 22.89 -7.69
N PHE A 160 -1.85 23.73 -8.67
CA PHE A 160 -3.22 23.87 -9.17
C PHE A 160 -3.78 22.55 -9.74
N ILE A 161 -3.01 21.85 -10.57
CA ILE A 161 -3.42 20.56 -11.17
C ILE A 161 -3.65 19.49 -10.08
N PHE A 162 -2.82 19.46 -9.04
CA PHE A 162 -3.04 18.58 -7.90
C PHE A 162 -4.33 18.91 -7.13
N VAL A 163 -4.58 20.20 -6.84
CA VAL A 163 -5.83 20.63 -6.18
C VAL A 163 -7.05 20.29 -7.04
N LEU A 164 -6.98 20.50 -8.37
CA LEU A 164 -8.03 20.11 -9.31
C LEU A 164 -8.38 18.61 -9.23
N ALA A 165 -7.36 17.74 -9.18
CA ALA A 165 -7.57 16.30 -9.05
C ALA A 165 -8.24 15.91 -7.73
N VAL A 166 -7.78 16.47 -6.60
CA VAL A 166 -8.36 16.23 -5.27
C VAL A 166 -9.82 16.69 -5.22
N PHE A 167 -10.12 17.89 -5.72
CA PHE A 167 -11.49 18.40 -5.78
C PHE A 167 -12.37 17.57 -6.72
N HIS A 168 -11.90 17.17 -7.90
CA HIS A 168 -12.67 16.33 -8.82
C HIS A 168 -13.08 14.99 -8.16
N VAL A 169 -12.15 14.30 -7.49
CA VAL A 169 -12.46 13.06 -6.75
C VAL A 169 -13.45 13.32 -5.61
N LEU A 170 -13.26 14.39 -4.83
CA LEU A 170 -14.15 14.76 -3.73
C LEU A 170 -15.57 15.05 -4.24
N PHE A 171 -15.72 15.79 -5.34
CA PHE A 171 -16.99 16.04 -5.99
C PHE A 171 -17.65 14.74 -6.47
N CYS A 172 -16.92 13.88 -7.20
CA CYS A 172 -17.46 12.57 -7.62
C CYS A 172 -17.93 11.70 -6.44
N VAL A 173 -17.22 11.72 -5.31
CA VAL A 173 -17.63 10.99 -4.09
C VAL A 173 -18.88 11.60 -3.46
N LEU A 174 -18.97 12.92 -3.35
CA LEU A 174 -20.16 13.63 -2.85
C LEU A 174 -21.38 13.37 -3.75
N THR A 175 -21.21 13.48 -5.06
CA THR A 175 -22.22 13.19 -6.08
C THR A 175 -22.75 11.75 -5.92
N LEU A 176 -21.87 10.76 -5.75
CA LEU A 176 -22.27 9.36 -5.56
C LEU A 176 -22.93 9.13 -4.19
N ALA A 177 -22.46 9.79 -3.13
CA ALA A 177 -23.01 9.67 -1.80
C ALA A 177 -24.44 10.22 -1.71
N LEU A 178 -24.67 11.43 -2.24
CA LEU A 178 -25.99 12.07 -2.30
C LEU A 178 -26.95 11.33 -3.26
N GLY A 179 -26.45 10.76 -4.35
CA GLY A 179 -27.23 9.88 -5.23
C GLY A 179 -27.67 8.60 -4.50
N ARG A 180 -26.76 7.99 -3.74
CA ARG A 180 -27.06 6.82 -2.90
C ARG A 180 -28.04 7.15 -1.76
N THR A 181 -28.00 8.32 -1.12
CA THR A 181 -29.00 8.69 -0.09
C THR A 181 -30.39 8.88 -0.70
N LYS A 182 -30.50 9.46 -1.91
CA LYS A 182 -31.77 9.49 -2.67
C LYS A 182 -32.30 8.07 -2.93
N MET A 183 -31.45 7.16 -3.41
CA MET A 183 -31.82 5.77 -3.68
C MET A 183 -32.19 4.96 -2.44
N ARG A 184 -31.73 5.34 -1.23
CA ARG A 184 -32.20 4.71 0.03
C ARG A 184 -33.70 4.90 0.25
N ARG A 185 -34.29 6.04 -0.16
CA ARG A 185 -35.74 6.27 -0.05
C ARG A 185 -36.54 5.28 -0.92
N TRP A 186 -35.98 4.80 -2.02
CA TRP A 186 -36.66 3.79 -2.86
C TRP A 186 -36.72 2.42 -2.20
N LYS A 187 -35.88 2.10 -1.20
CA LYS A 187 -36.00 0.84 -0.44
C LYS A 187 -37.28 0.79 0.39
N VAL A 188 -37.68 1.93 0.97
CA VAL A 188 -38.93 2.03 1.74
C VAL A 188 -40.11 1.76 0.81
N TRP A 189 -40.11 2.41 -0.36
CA TRP A 189 -41.10 2.15 -1.41
C TRP A 189 -41.08 0.69 -1.90
N GLU A 190 -39.91 0.11 -2.18
CA GLU A 190 -39.81 -1.29 -2.64
C GLU A 190 -40.38 -2.26 -1.59
N ASN A 191 -40.14 -2.02 -0.31
CA ASN A 191 -40.78 -2.76 0.78
C ASN A 191 -42.31 -2.55 0.83
N GLU A 192 -42.81 -1.33 0.62
CA GLU A 192 -44.25 -1.07 0.50
C GLU A 192 -44.86 -1.83 -0.68
N THR A 193 -44.19 -1.92 -1.83
CA THR A 193 -44.70 -2.65 -3.01
C THR A 193 -44.79 -4.17 -2.83
N ARG A 194 -44.07 -4.71 -1.84
CA ARG A 194 -44.15 -6.13 -1.44
C ARG A 194 -45.30 -6.42 -0.48
N THR A 195 -46.03 -5.40 -0.01
CA THR A 195 -47.23 -5.61 0.81
C THR A 195 -48.39 -6.09 -0.05
N LEU A 196 -49.15 -7.05 0.47
CA LEU A 196 -50.26 -7.70 -0.22
C LEU A 196 -51.36 -6.69 -0.59
N GLU A 197 -51.60 -5.70 0.27
CA GLU A 197 -52.49 -4.56 0.02
C GLU A 197 -52.06 -3.72 -1.20
N TYR A 198 -50.76 -3.41 -1.33
CA TYR A 198 -50.27 -2.62 -2.47
C TYR A 198 -50.37 -3.39 -3.79
N GLN A 199 -50.10 -4.70 -3.76
CA GLN A 199 -50.26 -5.58 -4.92
C GLN A 199 -51.73 -5.64 -5.36
N TYR A 200 -52.65 -5.84 -4.42
CA TYR A 200 -54.10 -5.86 -4.66
C TYR A 200 -54.64 -4.52 -5.20
N GLN A 201 -54.15 -3.38 -4.71
CA GLN A 201 -54.58 -2.07 -5.20
C GLN A 201 -54.10 -1.73 -6.62
N ASN A 202 -52.97 -2.29 -7.05
CA ASN A 202 -52.31 -1.97 -8.33
C ASN A 202 -52.34 -3.14 -9.35
N ASP A 203 -53.20 -4.13 -9.13
CA ASP A 203 -53.35 -5.29 -10.00
C ASP A 203 -53.69 -4.87 -11.45
N PRO A 204 -52.93 -5.31 -12.47
CA PRO A 204 -53.22 -5.01 -13.87
C PRO A 204 -54.58 -5.56 -14.34
N GLU A 205 -55.10 -6.64 -13.74
CA GLU A 205 -56.40 -7.21 -14.11
C GLU A 205 -57.58 -6.28 -13.72
N ARG A 206 -57.35 -5.28 -12.87
CA ARG A 206 -58.36 -4.29 -12.44
C ARG A 206 -58.54 -3.11 -13.40
N PHE A 207 -57.57 -2.79 -14.26
CA PHE A 207 -57.58 -1.56 -15.08
C PHE A 207 -57.79 -1.86 -16.57
N ARG A 208 -58.95 -1.50 -17.12
CA ARG A 208 -59.26 -1.75 -18.54
C ARG A 208 -58.50 -0.81 -19.49
N PHE A 209 -58.13 0.39 -19.04
CA PHE A 209 -57.37 1.36 -19.83
C PHE A 209 -56.12 1.87 -19.12
N ALA A 210 -55.01 1.98 -19.87
CA ALA A 210 -53.74 2.50 -19.34
C ALA A 210 -53.82 3.91 -18.70
N ARG A 211 -54.82 4.73 -19.08
CA ARG A 211 -55.08 6.06 -18.47
C ARG A 211 -55.59 5.97 -17.02
N GLU A 212 -56.28 4.89 -16.66
CA GLU A 212 -56.92 4.73 -15.34
C GLU A 212 -55.89 4.43 -14.25
N THR A 213 -54.77 3.80 -14.65
CA THR A 213 -53.60 3.55 -13.81
C THR A 213 -53.05 4.84 -13.20
N SER A 214 -52.42 4.72 -12.03
CA SER A 214 -51.76 5.83 -11.32
C SER A 214 -50.64 6.50 -12.15
N PHE A 215 -49.97 5.73 -13.01
CA PHE A 215 -49.01 6.22 -13.99
C PHE A 215 -49.71 7.02 -15.11
N GLY A 216 -50.74 6.44 -15.75
CA GLY A 216 -51.46 7.07 -16.84
C GLY A 216 -52.12 8.39 -16.45
N ARG A 217 -52.82 8.43 -15.32
CA ARG A 217 -53.50 9.63 -14.81
C ARG A 217 -52.57 10.84 -14.63
N ARG A 218 -51.27 10.58 -14.38
CA ARG A 218 -50.25 11.61 -14.11
C ARG A 218 -49.40 12.01 -15.33
N HIS A 219 -49.39 11.22 -16.41
CA HIS A 219 -48.65 11.53 -17.64
C HIS A 219 -49.54 11.81 -18.86
N LEU A 220 -50.82 11.45 -18.82
CA LEU A 220 -51.74 11.48 -19.98
C LEU A 220 -52.87 12.51 -19.79
N SER A 221 -52.54 13.75 -19.44
CA SER A 221 -53.49 14.86 -19.30
C SER A 221 -53.51 15.77 -20.54
N PHE A 222 -54.41 16.77 -20.59
CA PHE A 222 -54.54 17.70 -21.73
C PHE A 222 -53.20 18.36 -22.14
N TRP A 223 -52.39 18.71 -21.14
CA TRP A 223 -51.05 19.27 -21.26
C TRP A 223 -50.11 18.47 -22.20
N SER A 224 -50.20 17.13 -22.20
CA SER A 224 -49.26 16.26 -22.92
C SER A 224 -49.44 16.28 -24.45
N LYS A 225 -50.45 17.01 -24.97
CA LYS A 225 -50.75 17.13 -26.40
C LYS A 225 -49.89 18.16 -27.14
N SER A 226 -49.41 19.20 -26.46
CA SER A 226 -48.62 20.29 -27.08
C SER A 226 -47.14 20.18 -26.70
N THR A 227 -46.24 20.25 -27.69
CA THR A 227 -44.79 20.14 -27.46
C THR A 227 -44.28 21.22 -26.50
N VAL A 228 -44.71 22.47 -26.64
CA VAL A 228 -44.25 23.58 -25.77
C VAL A 228 -44.72 23.35 -24.33
N SER A 229 -46.00 23.05 -24.15
CA SER A 229 -46.57 22.75 -22.84
C SER A 229 -45.88 21.53 -22.19
N LEU A 230 -45.61 20.48 -22.98
CA LEU A 230 -44.88 19.27 -22.57
C LEU A 230 -43.53 19.60 -21.94
N TRP A 231 -42.71 20.45 -22.56
CA TRP A 231 -41.41 20.84 -22.01
C TRP A 231 -41.53 21.70 -20.75
N VAL A 232 -42.45 22.68 -20.72
CA VAL A 232 -42.63 23.59 -19.56
C VAL A 232 -42.98 22.83 -18.28
N VAL A 233 -43.97 21.93 -18.31
CA VAL A 233 -44.33 21.15 -17.10
C VAL A 233 -43.27 20.10 -16.78
N CYS A 234 -42.59 19.49 -17.77
CA CYS A 234 -41.45 18.60 -17.50
C CYS A 234 -40.32 19.33 -16.77
N PHE A 235 -40.07 20.61 -17.09
CA PHE A 235 -39.09 21.45 -16.42
C PHE A 235 -39.44 21.66 -14.93
N PHE A 236 -40.68 22.06 -14.60
CA PHE A 236 -41.07 22.22 -13.19
C PHE A 236 -41.14 20.88 -12.44
N ARG A 237 -41.58 19.82 -13.12
CA ARG A 237 -41.73 18.48 -12.54
C ARG A 237 -40.41 17.84 -12.13
N GLN A 238 -39.29 18.22 -12.74
CA GLN A 238 -37.97 17.69 -12.36
C GLN A 238 -37.60 18.00 -10.90
N PHE A 239 -38.11 19.11 -10.34
CA PHE A 239 -37.80 19.53 -8.96
C PHE A 239 -38.78 18.99 -7.92
N VAL A 240 -40.08 18.99 -8.22
CA VAL A 240 -41.14 18.74 -7.21
C VAL A 240 -41.23 17.25 -6.86
N GLU A 241 -41.31 16.37 -7.86
CA GLU A 241 -41.53 14.93 -7.61
C GLU A 241 -41.10 14.10 -8.83
N ALA A 242 -39.79 13.98 -9.03
CA ALA A 242 -39.19 13.41 -10.24
C ALA A 242 -39.57 11.94 -10.52
N ILE A 243 -39.86 11.15 -9.49
CA ILE A 243 -40.18 9.71 -9.57
C ILE A 243 -41.28 9.40 -8.55
N THR A 244 -42.39 8.81 -9.03
CA THR A 244 -43.50 8.32 -8.18
C THR A 244 -43.59 6.80 -8.22
N LYS A 245 -44.24 6.23 -7.20
CA LYS A 245 -44.40 4.79 -6.89
C LYS A 245 -44.89 3.88 -8.05
N ALA A 246 -45.42 4.46 -9.12
CA ALA A 246 -46.07 3.77 -10.24
C ALA A 246 -45.18 3.52 -11.48
N HIS A 247 -43.92 3.96 -11.50
CA HIS A 247 -43.07 3.88 -12.70
C HIS A 247 -42.43 2.50 -12.96
N LEU A 248 -42.49 1.60 -11.98
CA LEU A 248 -41.49 0.54 -11.80
C LEU A 248 -42.10 -0.72 -11.15
N ALA A 249 -43.21 -1.22 -11.68
CA ALA A 249 -43.75 -2.53 -11.32
C ALA A 249 -43.26 -3.60 -12.33
N PRO A 250 -42.17 -4.34 -12.04
CA PRO A 250 -41.83 -5.52 -12.83
C PRO A 250 -42.76 -6.69 -12.48
N GLU A 251 -43.52 -7.18 -13.46
CA GLU A 251 -44.11 -8.52 -13.41
C GLU A 251 -43.02 -9.58 -13.57
N SER A 252 -42.21 -9.79 -12.53
CA SER A 252 -41.31 -10.96 -12.47
C SER A 252 -40.88 -11.28 -11.03
N GLU A 253 -41.35 -12.42 -10.53
CA GLU A 253 -40.87 -13.22 -9.39
C GLU A 253 -40.42 -12.51 -8.09
N THR A 254 -40.85 -13.09 -6.96
CA THR A 254 -40.71 -12.57 -5.58
C THR A 254 -39.29 -12.27 -5.07
N LYS A 255 -38.26 -12.52 -5.88
CA LYS A 255 -36.82 -12.42 -5.57
C LYS A 255 -36.07 -11.26 -6.26
N PHE A 256 -36.69 -10.49 -7.15
CA PHE A 256 -36.01 -9.34 -7.77
C PHE A 256 -35.76 -8.21 -6.73
N ASP A 257 -34.58 -7.59 -6.77
CA ASP A 257 -34.14 -6.51 -5.88
C ASP A 257 -33.79 -5.30 -6.74
N PHE A 258 -34.78 -4.42 -6.93
CA PHE A 258 -34.73 -3.30 -7.86
C PHE A 258 -33.73 -2.24 -7.38
N GLN A 259 -33.69 -1.94 -6.08
CA GLN A 259 -32.70 -1.00 -5.54
C GLN A 259 -31.26 -1.47 -5.83
N LYS A 260 -30.95 -2.74 -5.57
CA LYS A 260 -29.61 -3.30 -5.79
C LYS A 260 -29.25 -3.34 -7.26
N TYR A 261 -30.23 -3.61 -8.13
CA TYR A 261 -30.08 -3.53 -9.58
C TYR A 261 -29.69 -2.12 -10.06
N ILE A 262 -30.49 -1.09 -9.75
CA ILE A 262 -30.22 0.29 -10.20
C ILE A 262 -28.90 0.80 -9.63
N LYS A 263 -28.59 0.48 -8.36
CA LYS A 263 -27.31 0.83 -7.74
C LYS A 263 -26.13 0.29 -8.55
N ARG A 264 -26.16 -0.99 -8.94
CA ARG A 264 -25.10 -1.62 -9.76
C ARG A 264 -24.98 -0.94 -11.13
N SER A 265 -26.10 -0.67 -11.80
CA SER A 265 -26.05 0.02 -13.10
C SER A 265 -25.54 1.46 -12.99
N LEU A 266 -25.84 2.19 -11.91
CA LEU A 266 -25.28 3.53 -11.69
C LEU A 266 -23.77 3.44 -11.45
N GLU A 267 -23.31 2.46 -10.68
CA GLU A 267 -21.89 2.29 -10.35
C GLU A 267 -21.05 1.96 -11.60
N GLU A 268 -21.56 1.16 -12.54
CA GLU A 268 -20.90 0.93 -13.85
C GLU A 268 -20.84 2.20 -14.72
N GLU A 269 -21.95 2.95 -14.83
CA GLU A 269 -21.98 4.16 -15.68
C GLU A 269 -21.19 5.32 -15.06
N PHE A 270 -21.19 5.45 -13.73
CA PHE A 270 -20.45 6.47 -13.00
C PHE A 270 -18.94 6.22 -12.99
N LYS A 271 -18.48 4.96 -13.12
CA LYS A 271 -17.05 4.67 -13.30
C LYS A 271 -16.45 5.43 -14.49
N VAL A 272 -17.18 5.47 -15.61
CA VAL A 272 -16.79 6.20 -16.84
C VAL A 272 -16.83 7.73 -16.66
N VAL A 273 -17.50 8.22 -15.62
CA VAL A 273 -17.60 9.64 -15.24
C VAL A 273 -16.51 10.08 -14.26
N VAL A 274 -15.84 9.13 -13.59
CA VAL A 274 -14.68 9.39 -12.71
C VAL A 274 -13.37 9.37 -13.52
N GLU A 275 -13.35 8.73 -14.69
CA GLU A 275 -12.21 8.69 -15.60
C GLU A 275 -12.12 9.98 -16.44
N ILE A 276 -11.20 10.90 -16.10
CA ILE A 276 -11.03 12.17 -16.82
C ILE A 276 -10.57 11.91 -18.27
N SER A 277 -11.50 12.00 -19.22
CA SER A 277 -11.20 11.77 -20.64
C SER A 277 -10.33 12.89 -21.26
N PRO A 278 -9.51 12.61 -22.29
CA PRO A 278 -8.72 13.63 -22.99
C PRO A 278 -9.54 14.79 -23.56
N ILE A 279 -10.81 14.54 -23.94
CA ILE A 279 -11.75 15.55 -24.44
C ILE A 279 -12.06 16.58 -23.34
N ILE A 280 -12.18 16.13 -22.09
CA ILE A 280 -12.49 16.98 -20.93
C ILE A 280 -11.27 17.79 -20.50
N TRP A 281 -10.07 17.22 -20.61
CA TRP A 281 -8.82 17.97 -20.51
C TRP A 281 -8.69 19.07 -21.58
N GLY A 282 -9.14 18.81 -22.82
CA GLY A 282 -9.25 19.84 -23.85
C GLY A 282 -10.16 21.01 -23.46
N PHE A 283 -11.31 20.73 -22.83
CA PHE A 283 -12.16 21.77 -22.24
C PHE A 283 -11.49 22.49 -21.06
N ALA A 284 -10.72 21.80 -20.21
CA ALA A 284 -9.97 22.42 -19.11
C ALA A 284 -8.96 23.47 -19.60
N VAL A 285 -8.23 23.17 -20.70
CA VAL A 285 -7.34 24.13 -21.36
C VAL A 285 -8.12 25.34 -21.89
N LEU A 286 -9.27 25.10 -22.52
CA LEU A 286 -10.14 26.17 -23.02
C LEU A 286 -10.63 27.07 -21.87
N PHE A 287 -10.97 26.51 -20.71
CA PHE A 287 -11.39 27.30 -19.54
C PHE A 287 -10.24 28.08 -18.88
N LEU A 288 -9.02 27.53 -18.89
CA LEU A 288 -7.82 28.30 -18.48
C LEU A 288 -7.58 29.48 -19.42
N LEU A 289 -7.73 29.28 -20.73
CA LEU A 289 -7.61 30.35 -21.73
C LEU A 289 -8.66 31.45 -21.52
N SER A 290 -9.94 31.07 -21.33
CA SER A 290 -11.06 32.00 -21.13
C SER A 290 -11.06 32.76 -19.79
N ASN A 291 -10.11 32.50 -18.88
CA ASN A 291 -10.01 33.20 -17.59
C ASN A 291 -9.29 34.57 -17.65
N ALA A 292 -9.07 35.13 -18.84
CA ALA A 292 -8.55 36.49 -19.02
C ALA A 292 -9.55 37.55 -18.49
N TYR A 293 -9.04 38.67 -17.97
CA TYR A 293 -9.84 39.72 -17.34
C TYR A 293 -10.93 40.29 -18.27
N GLU A 294 -10.55 40.57 -19.52
CA GLU A 294 -11.41 41.19 -20.55
C GLU A 294 -12.67 40.36 -20.85
N TRP A 295 -12.59 39.03 -20.72
CA TRP A 295 -13.66 38.10 -21.09
C TRP A 295 -14.76 37.96 -20.03
N HIS A 296 -14.69 38.68 -18.89
CA HIS A 296 -15.73 38.68 -17.86
C HIS A 296 -16.12 37.27 -17.35
N SER A 297 -15.19 36.31 -17.38
CA SER A 297 -15.38 34.86 -17.11
C SER A 297 -16.33 34.55 -15.95
N TYR A 298 -16.24 35.31 -14.85
CA TYR A 298 -17.06 35.13 -13.65
C TYR A 298 -18.58 35.20 -13.87
N LEU A 299 -19.07 35.83 -14.94
CA LEU A 299 -20.50 36.12 -15.14
C LEU A 299 -21.24 35.08 -16.02
N TRP A 300 -20.52 34.25 -16.78
CA TRP A 300 -21.12 33.29 -17.72
C TRP A 300 -20.61 31.87 -17.51
N LEU A 301 -19.33 31.70 -17.14
CA LEU A 301 -18.72 30.40 -16.87
C LEU A 301 -19.51 29.56 -15.82
N PRO A 302 -20.05 30.12 -14.72
CA PRO A 302 -20.84 29.35 -13.75
C PRO A 302 -22.25 28.97 -14.23
N PHE A 303 -22.83 29.73 -15.16
CA PHE A 303 -24.21 29.51 -15.62
C PHE A 303 -24.31 28.47 -16.75
N VAL A 304 -23.25 28.26 -17.53
CA VAL A 304 -23.17 27.20 -18.56
C VAL A 304 -23.50 25.81 -17.99
N PRO A 305 -22.82 25.29 -16.94
CA PRO A 305 -23.15 23.99 -16.36
C PRO A 305 -24.55 23.94 -15.73
N LEU A 306 -25.02 25.05 -15.14
CA LEU A 306 -26.39 25.16 -14.61
C LEU A 306 -27.45 25.05 -15.72
N PHE A 307 -27.24 25.70 -16.87
CA PHE A 307 -28.14 25.61 -18.01
C PHE A 307 -28.18 24.18 -18.58
N ILE A 308 -27.03 23.55 -18.76
CA ILE A 308 -26.92 22.19 -19.30
C ILE A 308 -27.61 21.17 -18.39
N ILE A 309 -27.41 21.24 -17.06
CA ILE A 309 -27.99 20.25 -16.14
C ILE A 309 -29.52 20.35 -16.07
N LEU A 310 -30.08 21.56 -16.16
CA LEU A 310 -31.52 21.81 -16.25
C LEU A 310 -32.12 21.30 -17.57
N LEU A 311 -31.40 21.46 -18.68
CA LEU A 311 -31.81 21.00 -20.00
C LEU A 311 -31.81 19.46 -20.06
N VAL A 312 -30.77 18.82 -19.51
CA VAL A 312 -30.68 17.34 -19.38
C VAL A 312 -31.78 16.78 -18.47
N GLY A 313 -32.00 17.36 -17.29
CA GLY A 313 -33.05 16.93 -16.36
C GLY A 313 -34.46 17.03 -16.97
N THR A 314 -34.74 18.14 -17.65
CA THR A 314 -36.00 18.34 -18.40
C THR A 314 -36.15 17.30 -19.52
N LYS A 315 -35.09 17.08 -20.32
CA LYS A 315 -35.09 16.10 -21.41
C LYS A 315 -35.37 14.67 -20.92
N LEU A 316 -34.84 14.29 -19.75
CA LEU A 316 -35.12 12.99 -19.13
C LEU A 316 -36.60 12.84 -18.72
N GLN A 317 -37.22 13.86 -18.13
CA GLN A 317 -38.67 13.87 -17.84
C GLN A 317 -39.53 13.80 -19.12
N VAL A 318 -39.08 14.46 -20.20
CA VAL A 318 -39.72 14.39 -21.53
C VAL A 318 -39.69 12.97 -22.11
N ILE A 319 -38.59 12.23 -21.93
CA ILE A 319 -38.47 10.83 -22.39
C ILE A 319 -39.50 9.94 -21.68
N ILE A 320 -39.60 10.02 -20.34
CA ILE A 320 -40.58 9.25 -19.54
C ILE A 320 -42.01 9.55 -20.00
N THR A 321 -42.35 10.83 -20.19
CA THR A 321 -43.71 11.22 -20.60
C THR A 321 -44.03 10.79 -22.03
N LYS A 322 -43.08 10.89 -22.97
CA LYS A 322 -43.25 10.37 -24.35
C LYS A 322 -43.36 8.85 -24.38
N MET A 323 -42.68 8.14 -23.50
CA MET A 323 -42.83 6.69 -23.33
C MET A 323 -44.23 6.33 -22.86
N GLY A 324 -44.77 6.99 -21.83
CA GLY A 324 -46.14 6.80 -21.38
C GLY A 324 -47.20 7.07 -22.48
N LEU A 325 -46.96 8.06 -23.35
CA LEU A 325 -47.82 8.33 -24.51
C LEU A 325 -47.80 7.22 -25.57
N ARG A 326 -46.71 6.46 -25.72
CA ARG A 326 -46.69 5.26 -26.60
C ARG A 326 -47.61 4.17 -26.09
N ILE A 327 -47.66 3.97 -24.77
CA ILE A 327 -48.53 2.97 -24.12
C ILE A 327 -50.00 3.30 -24.39
N GLN A 328 -50.40 4.56 -24.24
CA GLN A 328 -51.78 4.99 -24.53
C GLN A 328 -52.18 4.71 -25.99
N LYS A 329 -51.28 4.91 -26.95
CA LYS A 329 -51.57 4.70 -28.39
C LYS A 329 -51.76 3.24 -28.80
N ARG A 330 -51.36 2.26 -27.97
CA ARG A 330 -51.45 0.83 -28.33
C ARG A 330 -52.79 0.18 -28.00
N GLY A 331 -53.49 0.64 -26.96
CA GLY A 331 -54.80 0.14 -26.57
C GLY A 331 -54.77 -1.26 -25.93
N GLY A 332 -55.03 -1.33 -24.62
CA GLY A 332 -55.06 -2.58 -23.86
C GLY A 332 -53.69 -3.06 -23.37
N VAL A 333 -53.68 -3.73 -22.21
CA VAL A 333 -52.51 -4.42 -21.67
C VAL A 333 -52.68 -5.90 -22.01
N ILE A 334 -51.91 -6.41 -22.98
CA ILE A 334 -51.99 -7.81 -23.41
C ILE A 334 -50.94 -8.62 -22.65
N LYS A 335 -51.40 -9.67 -21.97
CA LYS A 335 -50.60 -10.55 -21.09
C LYS A 335 -49.36 -11.07 -21.83
N GLY A 336 -48.18 -10.90 -21.23
CA GLY A 336 -46.89 -11.34 -21.80
C GLY A 336 -46.18 -10.35 -22.75
N THR A 337 -46.75 -9.17 -23.03
CA THR A 337 -46.00 -8.10 -23.73
C THR A 337 -45.42 -7.09 -22.73
N PRO A 338 -44.14 -6.67 -22.85
CA PRO A 338 -43.56 -5.69 -21.94
C PRO A 338 -44.29 -4.36 -22.09
N VAL A 339 -44.90 -3.90 -20.98
CA VAL A 339 -45.68 -2.65 -20.88
C VAL A 339 -44.91 -1.43 -21.39
N VAL A 340 -43.58 -1.48 -21.31
CA VAL A 340 -42.65 -0.48 -21.84
C VAL A 340 -41.83 -1.11 -22.97
N GLN A 341 -41.97 -0.58 -24.19
CA GLN A 341 -40.99 -0.84 -25.24
C GLN A 341 -39.85 0.18 -25.18
N PRO A 342 -38.59 -0.27 -25.01
CA PRO A 342 -37.44 0.61 -25.06
C PRO A 342 -37.22 1.14 -26.49
N GLY A 343 -36.80 2.41 -26.60
CA GLY A 343 -36.61 3.06 -27.89
C GLY A 343 -35.55 4.16 -27.82
N ASP A 344 -34.42 3.93 -28.50
CA ASP A 344 -33.29 4.85 -28.48
C ASP A 344 -33.58 6.18 -29.20
N ASP A 345 -34.60 6.20 -30.06
CA ASP A 345 -35.10 7.35 -30.81
C ASP A 345 -35.59 8.51 -29.93
N LEU A 346 -35.89 8.24 -28.66
CA LEU A 346 -36.27 9.25 -27.67
C LEU A 346 -35.07 10.08 -27.16
N PHE A 347 -33.85 9.54 -27.22
CA PHE A 347 -32.62 10.18 -26.76
C PHE A 347 -32.08 11.17 -27.81
N TRP A 348 -31.25 12.13 -27.41
CA TRP A 348 -30.58 12.99 -28.39
C TRP A 348 -29.65 12.16 -29.29
N PHE A 349 -29.73 12.41 -30.60
CA PHE A 349 -28.96 11.71 -31.63
C PHE A 349 -29.07 10.18 -31.61
N GLY A 350 -30.14 9.62 -31.01
CA GLY A 350 -30.29 8.17 -30.83
C GLY A 350 -29.25 7.54 -29.88
N ARG A 351 -28.57 8.33 -29.02
CA ARG A 351 -27.43 7.86 -28.22
C ARG A 351 -27.59 8.18 -26.73
N PRO A 352 -27.93 7.22 -25.85
CA PRO A 352 -28.04 7.46 -24.40
C PRO A 352 -26.71 7.85 -23.75
N ARG A 353 -25.56 7.47 -24.35
CA ARG A 353 -24.22 7.89 -23.91
C ARG A 353 -23.96 9.39 -24.02
N PHE A 354 -24.66 10.11 -24.90
CA PHE A 354 -24.48 11.55 -25.06
C PHE A 354 -24.99 12.32 -23.82
N LEU A 355 -26.06 11.84 -23.17
CA LEU A 355 -26.52 12.41 -21.90
C LEU A 355 -25.51 12.19 -20.76
N LEU A 356 -24.85 11.02 -20.72
CA LEU A 356 -23.78 10.73 -19.75
C LEU A 356 -22.59 11.68 -19.92
N PHE A 357 -22.20 11.94 -21.17
CA PHE A 357 -21.14 12.89 -21.50
C PHE A 357 -21.46 14.31 -21.03
N LEU A 358 -22.71 14.78 -21.19
CA LEU A 358 -23.13 16.10 -20.70
C LEU A 358 -23.14 16.17 -19.16
N ILE A 359 -23.56 15.11 -18.47
CA ILE A 359 -23.49 15.03 -17.00
C ILE A 359 -22.03 15.06 -16.52
N HIS A 360 -21.14 14.31 -17.17
CA HIS A 360 -19.70 14.30 -16.90
C HIS A 360 -19.08 15.69 -17.10
N PHE A 361 -19.38 16.36 -18.22
CA PHE A 361 -18.95 17.72 -18.49
C PHE A 361 -19.39 18.72 -17.40
N VAL A 362 -20.65 18.65 -16.96
CA VAL A 362 -21.17 19.49 -15.86
C VAL A 362 -20.43 19.24 -14.55
N LEU A 363 -20.22 17.97 -14.16
CA LEU A 363 -19.53 17.61 -12.92
C LEU A 363 -18.08 18.07 -12.92
N PHE A 364 -17.35 17.82 -14.02
CA PHE A 364 -15.98 18.29 -14.17
C PHE A 364 -15.90 19.82 -14.14
N GLN A 365 -16.80 20.52 -14.84
CA GLN A 365 -16.80 21.99 -14.88
C GLN A 365 -17.10 22.60 -13.50
N ASN A 366 -18.02 22.00 -12.73
CA ASN A 366 -18.30 22.44 -11.35
C ASN A 366 -17.07 22.25 -10.44
N ALA A 367 -16.45 21.07 -10.51
CA ALA A 367 -15.22 20.78 -9.76
C ALA A 367 -14.07 21.73 -10.14
N PHE A 368 -13.88 22.02 -11.43
CA PHE A 368 -12.86 22.95 -11.92
C PHE A 368 -13.05 24.36 -11.36
N GLN A 369 -14.28 24.88 -11.35
CA GLN A 369 -14.57 26.22 -10.84
C GLN A 369 -14.30 26.37 -9.34
N LEU A 370 -14.70 25.36 -8.55
CA LEU A 370 -14.49 25.39 -7.11
C LEU A 370 -13.05 25.05 -6.71
N ALA A 371 -12.36 24.20 -7.47
CA ALA A 371 -10.92 23.97 -7.33
C ALA A 371 -10.12 25.26 -7.62
N PHE A 372 -10.44 25.96 -8.71
CA PHE A 372 -9.81 27.24 -9.06
C PHE A 372 -10.07 28.32 -8.00
N PHE A 373 -11.29 28.40 -7.47
CA PHE A 373 -11.61 29.28 -6.33
C PHE A 373 -10.80 28.93 -5.07
N ALA A 374 -10.79 27.66 -4.66
CA ALA A 374 -10.08 27.22 -3.45
C ALA A 374 -8.56 27.38 -3.57
N TRP A 375 -7.98 27.04 -4.73
CA TRP A 375 -6.56 27.20 -4.99
C TRP A 375 -6.13 28.67 -5.02
N SER A 376 -6.88 29.55 -5.71
CA SER A 376 -6.53 30.98 -5.77
C SER A 376 -6.63 31.66 -4.40
N VAL A 377 -7.64 31.29 -3.58
CA VAL A 377 -7.73 31.72 -2.17
C VAL A 377 -6.55 31.21 -1.34
N TYR A 378 -6.11 29.96 -1.55
CA TYR A 378 -4.96 29.38 -0.85
C TYR A 378 -3.61 30.01 -1.24
N ALA A 379 -3.42 30.30 -2.54
CA ALA A 379 -2.14 30.77 -3.09
C ALA A 379 -1.94 32.29 -2.97
N PHE A 380 -3.02 33.08 -3.10
CA PHE A 380 -2.96 34.55 -3.18
C PHE A 380 -3.84 35.27 -2.14
N GLY A 381 -4.65 34.54 -1.37
CA GLY A 381 -5.55 35.11 -0.36
C GLY A 381 -6.92 35.53 -0.90
N ILE A 382 -7.81 35.90 0.02
CA ILE A 382 -9.25 36.17 -0.24
C ILE A 382 -9.48 37.50 -0.97
N ASP A 383 -8.54 38.44 -0.84
CA ASP A 383 -8.61 39.80 -1.42
C ASP A 383 -7.66 39.98 -2.62
N SER A 384 -7.23 38.85 -3.20
CA SER A 384 -6.51 38.80 -4.48
C SER A 384 -7.37 39.32 -5.65
N CYS A 385 -6.67 39.71 -6.72
CA CYS A 385 -7.28 40.26 -7.94
C CYS A 385 -8.42 39.38 -8.50
N PHE A 386 -8.25 38.04 -8.48
CA PHE A 386 -9.24 37.06 -8.95
C PHE A 386 -10.62 37.17 -8.27
N HIS A 387 -10.69 37.78 -7.09
CA HIS A 387 -11.90 37.88 -6.25
C HIS A 387 -12.25 39.33 -5.87
N LYS A 388 -11.81 40.33 -6.64
CA LYS A 388 -12.04 41.78 -6.38
C LYS A 388 -13.51 42.19 -6.10
N ARG A 389 -14.51 41.43 -6.55
CA ARG A 389 -15.95 41.70 -6.30
C ARG A 389 -16.58 40.61 -5.40
N THR A 390 -17.10 40.99 -4.23
CA THR A 390 -17.79 40.09 -3.28
C THR A 390 -18.96 39.33 -3.92
N ALA A 391 -19.72 39.97 -4.82
CA ALA A 391 -20.80 39.32 -5.56
C ALA A 391 -20.31 38.11 -6.40
N ALA A 392 -19.12 38.19 -7.00
CA ALA A 392 -18.55 37.08 -7.77
C ALA A 392 -18.14 35.90 -6.87
N LYS A 393 -17.66 36.17 -5.63
CA LYS A 393 -17.38 35.13 -4.62
C LYS A 393 -18.67 34.35 -4.31
N ILE A 394 -19.76 35.07 -4.01
CA ILE A 394 -21.06 34.50 -3.63
C ILE A 394 -21.70 33.73 -4.80
N ILE A 395 -21.72 34.30 -6.01
CA ILE A 395 -22.33 33.66 -7.20
C ILE A 395 -21.61 32.34 -7.52
N ARG A 396 -20.27 32.31 -7.52
CA ARG A 396 -19.50 31.09 -7.81
C ARG A 396 -19.79 29.98 -6.79
N LEU A 397 -19.75 30.30 -5.50
CA LEU A 397 -19.98 29.32 -4.42
C LEU A 397 -21.43 28.81 -4.40
N SER A 398 -22.41 29.71 -4.45
CA SER A 398 -23.84 29.32 -4.42
C SER A 398 -24.25 28.52 -5.66
N THR A 399 -23.83 28.94 -6.86
CA THR A 399 -24.13 28.22 -8.10
C THR A 399 -23.51 26.83 -8.11
N GLY A 400 -22.27 26.67 -7.63
CA GLY A 400 -21.61 25.37 -7.60
C GLY A 400 -22.27 24.37 -6.63
N VAL A 401 -22.75 24.84 -5.47
CA VAL A 401 -23.54 24.02 -4.55
C VAL A 401 -24.91 23.64 -5.15
N ILE A 402 -25.58 24.57 -5.83
CA ILE A 402 -26.85 24.29 -6.53
C ILE A 402 -26.66 23.24 -7.63
N ILE A 403 -25.62 23.37 -8.46
CA ILE A 403 -25.31 22.41 -9.53
C ILE A 403 -25.07 21.01 -8.95
N GLU A 404 -24.31 20.90 -7.85
CA GLU A 404 -24.02 19.62 -7.21
C GLU A 404 -25.30 18.92 -6.71
N ILE A 405 -26.17 19.68 -6.02
CA ILE A 405 -27.45 19.16 -5.52
C ILE A 405 -28.36 18.74 -6.68
N LEU A 406 -28.48 19.55 -7.74
CA LEU A 406 -29.31 19.24 -8.90
C LEU A 406 -28.76 18.03 -9.68
N CYS A 407 -27.45 17.96 -9.89
CA CYS A 407 -26.83 16.85 -10.59
C CYS A 407 -27.08 15.53 -9.83
N SER A 408 -26.75 15.52 -8.54
CA SER A 408 -26.78 14.31 -7.72
C SER A 408 -28.18 13.87 -7.27
N TYR A 409 -29.03 14.79 -6.79
CA TYR A 409 -30.32 14.45 -6.18
C TYR A 409 -31.46 14.32 -7.20
N VAL A 410 -31.33 14.98 -8.35
CA VAL A 410 -32.35 15.00 -9.42
C VAL A 410 -31.88 14.24 -10.66
N THR A 411 -30.81 14.67 -11.32
CA THR A 411 -30.52 14.17 -12.68
C THR A 411 -29.93 12.76 -12.71
N LEU A 412 -29.01 12.40 -11.82
CA LEU A 412 -28.39 11.07 -11.81
C LEU A 412 -29.38 9.92 -11.51
N PRO A 413 -30.25 10.01 -10.49
CA PRO A 413 -31.25 8.98 -10.22
C PRO A 413 -32.27 8.85 -11.36
N LEU A 414 -32.61 9.97 -12.01
CA LEU A 414 -33.51 10.00 -13.15
C LEU A 414 -32.88 9.39 -14.42
N TYR A 415 -31.60 9.71 -14.67
CA TYR A 415 -30.80 9.11 -15.73
C TYR A 415 -30.70 7.59 -15.54
N ALA A 416 -30.34 7.14 -14.34
CA ALA A 416 -30.19 5.73 -14.01
C ALA A 416 -31.48 4.90 -14.18
N LEU A 417 -32.65 5.53 -14.09
CA LEU A 417 -33.95 4.92 -14.38
C LEU A 417 -34.22 4.87 -15.89
N VAL A 418 -34.05 6.00 -16.58
CA VAL A 418 -34.36 6.12 -18.02
C VAL A 418 -33.42 5.27 -18.88
N THR A 419 -32.15 5.07 -18.49
CA THR A 419 -31.23 4.21 -19.26
C THR A 419 -31.55 2.72 -19.19
N GLN A 420 -32.36 2.26 -18.23
CA GLN A 420 -32.86 0.88 -18.23
C GLN A 420 -33.96 0.65 -19.27
N MET A 421 -34.56 1.75 -19.75
CA MET A 421 -35.63 1.78 -20.73
C MET A 421 -35.09 2.08 -22.15
N GLY A 422 -33.78 1.89 -22.37
CA GLY A 422 -33.11 1.93 -23.68
C GLY A 422 -33.01 0.54 -24.33
N SER A 423 -32.74 0.46 -25.64
CA SER A 423 -32.88 -0.78 -26.42
C SER A 423 -31.87 -1.88 -26.03
N SER A 424 -30.72 -1.48 -25.50
CA SER A 424 -29.64 -2.38 -25.10
C SER A 424 -29.87 -2.97 -23.70
N MET A 425 -30.18 -4.26 -23.62
CA MET A 425 -30.26 -4.98 -22.34
C MET A 425 -28.89 -4.95 -21.63
N LYS A 426 -28.83 -4.38 -20.41
CA LYS A 426 -27.60 -4.31 -19.62
C LYS A 426 -27.30 -5.67 -18.95
N PRO A 427 -26.03 -6.12 -18.91
CA PRO A 427 -25.67 -7.40 -18.30
C PRO A 427 -25.88 -7.42 -16.77
N THR A 428 -26.03 -6.25 -16.14
CA THR A 428 -26.31 -6.05 -14.72
C THR A 428 -27.67 -6.57 -14.25
N ILE A 429 -28.58 -6.89 -15.18
CA ILE A 429 -29.90 -7.50 -14.87
C ILE A 429 -29.71 -8.90 -14.27
N PHE A 430 -28.68 -9.61 -14.72
CA PHE A 430 -28.34 -10.92 -14.22
C PHE A 430 -27.40 -10.84 -13.01
N ASN A 431 -27.54 -11.76 -12.06
CA ASN A 431 -26.56 -11.91 -10.99
C ASN A 431 -25.20 -12.32 -11.59
N GLU A 432 -24.08 -11.93 -10.98
CA GLU A 432 -22.74 -12.03 -11.60
C GLU A 432 -22.42 -13.42 -12.17
N ARG A 433 -22.71 -14.49 -11.41
CA ARG A 433 -22.55 -15.88 -11.87
C ARG A 433 -23.34 -16.21 -13.14
N VAL A 434 -24.56 -15.69 -13.27
CA VAL A 434 -25.43 -15.90 -14.44
C VAL A 434 -24.96 -15.04 -15.61
N ALA A 435 -24.55 -13.78 -15.36
CA ALA A 435 -23.97 -12.91 -16.38
C ALA A 435 -22.68 -13.50 -16.97
N ASP A 436 -21.83 -14.11 -16.14
CA ASP A 436 -20.60 -14.78 -16.57
C ASP A 436 -20.86 -16.11 -17.27
N ALA A 437 -21.85 -16.90 -16.83
CA ALA A 437 -22.29 -18.11 -17.53
C ALA A 437 -22.84 -17.78 -18.94
N VAL A 438 -23.69 -16.75 -19.07
CA VAL A 438 -24.20 -16.30 -20.38
C VAL A 438 -23.08 -15.74 -21.26
N ARG A 439 -22.11 -15.00 -20.68
CA ARG A 439 -20.92 -14.54 -21.41
C ARG A 439 -20.01 -15.68 -21.86
N SER A 440 -19.81 -16.72 -21.04
CA SER A 440 -19.03 -17.89 -21.43
C SER A 440 -19.74 -18.65 -22.54
N TRP A 441 -21.04 -18.90 -22.41
CA TRP A 441 -21.87 -19.53 -23.43
C TRP A 441 -21.84 -18.75 -24.76
N HIS A 442 -22.05 -17.43 -24.75
CA HIS A 442 -21.98 -16.61 -25.97
C HIS A 442 -20.58 -16.60 -26.60
N ARG A 443 -19.50 -16.61 -25.80
CA ARG A 443 -18.12 -16.72 -26.33
C ARG A 443 -17.88 -18.09 -26.97
N THR A 444 -18.34 -19.17 -26.35
CA THR A 444 -18.25 -20.53 -26.87
C THR A 444 -19.07 -20.67 -28.15
N ALA A 445 -20.34 -20.23 -28.14
CA ALA A 445 -21.20 -20.21 -29.33
C ALA A 445 -20.53 -19.47 -30.49
N ARG A 446 -20.04 -18.24 -30.28
CA ARG A 446 -19.34 -17.45 -31.30
C ARG A 446 -18.02 -18.08 -31.77
N LYS A 447 -17.31 -18.81 -30.90
CA LYS A 447 -16.12 -19.59 -31.28
C LYS A 447 -16.52 -20.75 -32.20
N ASN A 448 -17.59 -21.47 -31.85
CA ASN A 448 -18.12 -22.58 -32.64
C ASN A 448 -18.64 -22.10 -34.00
N THR A 449 -19.34 -20.95 -34.08
CA THR A 449 -19.74 -20.36 -35.38
C THR A 449 -18.53 -19.99 -36.25
N ARG A 450 -17.46 -19.47 -35.65
CA ARG A 450 -16.21 -19.14 -36.36
C ARG A 450 -15.43 -20.36 -36.80
N GLN A 451 -15.43 -21.44 -36.03
CA GLN A 451 -14.83 -22.71 -36.44
C GLN A 451 -15.65 -23.39 -37.54
N SER A 452 -16.98 -23.32 -37.47
CA SER A 452 -17.88 -23.78 -38.55
C SER A 452 -17.60 -23.07 -39.88
N HIS A 453 -17.43 -21.74 -39.87
CA HIS A 453 -17.03 -20.96 -41.05
C HIS A 453 -15.62 -21.24 -41.60
N HIS A 454 -14.75 -21.93 -40.86
CA HIS A 454 -13.43 -22.37 -41.36
C HIS A 454 -13.42 -23.82 -41.86
N HIS A 455 -14.52 -24.56 -41.70
CA HIS A 455 -14.66 -25.95 -42.18
C HIS A 455 -15.66 -26.10 -43.33
N SER A 456 -16.13 -25.01 -43.93
CA SER A 456 -17.06 -25.04 -45.08
C SER A 456 -16.40 -25.20 -46.45
N GLU A 457 -15.08 -25.45 -46.51
CA GLU A 457 -14.32 -25.68 -47.75
C GLU A 457 -13.48 -26.97 -47.69
N THR A 458 -14.07 -28.11 -47.33
CA THR A 458 -13.61 -29.44 -47.81
C THR A 458 -14.67 -30.53 -47.57
N ASN A 459 -14.68 -31.53 -48.46
CA ASN A 459 -15.77 -32.49 -48.60
C ASN A 459 -15.95 -33.46 -47.42
N SER A 460 -17.19 -33.91 -47.23
CA SER A 460 -17.54 -35.12 -46.46
C SER A 460 -17.33 -36.39 -47.32
N PRO A 461 -17.32 -37.61 -46.74
CA PRO A 461 -18.57 -38.25 -46.29
C PRO A 461 -18.49 -39.04 -44.96
N PHE A 462 -19.64 -39.12 -44.26
CA PHE A 462 -20.13 -40.14 -43.29
C PHE A 462 -19.17 -40.71 -42.19
N SER A 463 -19.58 -40.90 -40.94
CA SER A 463 -20.90 -40.81 -40.27
C SER A 463 -20.71 -40.30 -38.81
N SER A 464 -21.71 -40.16 -37.93
CA SER A 464 -23.14 -40.48 -37.93
C SER A 464 -23.92 -39.47 -37.06
N TRP A 465 -25.26 -39.48 -37.14
CA TRP A 465 -26.16 -38.66 -36.33
C TRP A 465 -27.10 -39.50 -35.45
N PRO A 466 -27.49 -39.00 -34.27
CA PRO A 466 -28.81 -39.19 -33.69
C PRO A 466 -29.77 -38.09 -34.19
N ALA A 467 -31.05 -38.43 -34.39
CA ALA A 467 -32.01 -37.58 -35.07
C ALA A 467 -32.52 -36.37 -34.24
N THR A 468 -32.67 -35.23 -34.90
CA THR A 468 -33.53 -34.12 -34.45
C THR A 468 -35.00 -34.41 -34.77
N PRO A 469 -35.96 -34.15 -33.85
CA PRO A 469 -37.38 -34.11 -34.21
C PRO A 469 -37.68 -32.89 -35.09
N THR A 470 -38.65 -33.05 -35.98
CA THR A 470 -39.05 -32.08 -37.00
C THR A 470 -39.86 -30.90 -36.45
N HIS A 471 -39.88 -29.80 -37.22
CA HIS A 471 -40.64 -28.58 -36.96
C HIS A 471 -42.12 -28.86 -36.57
N GLY A 472 -42.57 -28.25 -35.46
CA GLY A 472 -43.99 -28.16 -35.14
C GLY A 472 -44.29 -27.62 -33.74
N MET A 473 -45.10 -26.55 -33.68
CA MET A 473 -45.84 -26.05 -32.51
C MET A 473 -45.08 -25.20 -31.45
N SER A 474 -45.86 -24.27 -30.89
CA SER A 474 -45.47 -23.13 -30.04
C SER A 474 -45.21 -23.53 -28.57
N PRO A 475 -44.31 -22.86 -27.83
CA PRO A 475 -44.08 -23.12 -26.40
C PRO A 475 -45.15 -22.47 -25.52
N VAL A 476 -46.39 -22.99 -25.57
CA VAL A 476 -47.48 -22.62 -24.65
C VAL A 476 -48.11 -23.89 -24.06
N HIS A 477 -47.34 -24.65 -23.27
CA HIS A 477 -47.83 -25.63 -22.28
C HIS A 477 -46.67 -26.20 -21.43
N LEU A 478 -46.10 -25.39 -20.53
CA LEU A 478 -45.23 -25.88 -19.44
C LEU A 478 -45.48 -25.17 -18.08
N LEU A 479 -46.65 -24.54 -17.92
CA LEU A 479 -47.13 -23.96 -16.67
C LEU A 479 -48.56 -24.43 -16.36
N HIS A 480 -48.75 -25.75 -16.30
CA HIS A 480 -49.88 -26.32 -15.57
C HIS A 480 -49.56 -27.72 -15.05
N ASN A 481 -49.01 -27.77 -13.83
CA ASN A 481 -49.29 -28.74 -12.78
C ASN A 481 -48.14 -28.73 -11.76
N TYR A 482 -48.33 -27.98 -10.68
CA TYR A 482 -47.67 -28.31 -9.42
C TYR A 482 -48.72 -28.21 -8.31
N GLN A 483 -49.26 -29.36 -7.94
CA GLN A 483 -50.27 -29.51 -6.90
C GLN A 483 -49.58 -30.05 -5.64
N HIS A 484 -50.08 -29.65 -4.47
CA HIS A 484 -49.53 -30.00 -3.16
C HIS A 484 -49.33 -31.52 -2.96
N SER A 485 -48.16 -31.93 -2.47
CA SER A 485 -48.01 -33.10 -1.59
C SER A 485 -46.76 -32.98 -0.71
N SER A 486 -46.63 -33.89 0.27
CA SER A 486 -45.86 -33.72 1.51
C SER A 486 -44.90 -34.87 1.82
N LEU A 487 -43.88 -34.55 2.65
CA LEU A 487 -43.03 -35.44 3.45
C LEU A 487 -41.97 -36.35 2.77
N ASP A 488 -40.84 -36.40 3.48
CA ASP A 488 -39.84 -37.47 3.68
C ASP A 488 -38.82 -37.93 2.60
N SER A 489 -37.66 -38.32 3.17
CA SER A 489 -36.55 -39.16 2.67
C SER A 489 -35.38 -38.55 1.84
N LEU A 490 -34.29 -38.27 2.57
CA LEU A 490 -32.87 -38.63 2.31
C LEU A 490 -32.38 -38.92 0.86
N HIS A 491 -31.49 -38.07 0.30
CA HIS A 491 -30.14 -38.48 -0.18
C HIS A 491 -29.15 -37.34 -0.52
N ALA A 492 -27.88 -37.72 -0.68
CA ALA A 492 -26.64 -36.93 -0.71
C ALA A 492 -26.45 -35.83 -1.79
N PRO A 493 -25.49 -34.88 -1.59
CA PRO A 493 -24.97 -33.98 -2.63
C PRO A 493 -23.77 -34.58 -3.41
N PRO A 494 -23.54 -34.18 -4.68
CA PRO A 494 -22.57 -34.85 -5.56
C PRO A 494 -21.12 -34.35 -5.44
N ARG A 495 -20.16 -35.28 -5.57
CA ARG A 495 -18.74 -34.99 -5.85
C ARG A 495 -18.57 -34.44 -7.28
N MET A 496 -17.67 -33.47 -7.47
CA MET A 496 -17.20 -33.00 -8.78
C MET A 496 -15.68 -33.07 -8.84
N SER A 497 -15.14 -33.92 -9.72
CA SER A 497 -13.72 -34.00 -10.03
C SER A 497 -13.53 -34.33 -11.50
N ASN A 498 -13.23 -33.32 -12.32
CA ASN A 498 -12.69 -33.53 -13.66
C ASN A 498 -11.17 -33.50 -13.56
N VAL A 499 -10.52 -34.62 -13.88
CA VAL A 499 -9.07 -34.70 -14.11
C VAL A 499 -8.88 -34.99 -15.59
N GLU A 500 -8.13 -34.14 -16.28
CA GLU A 500 -7.68 -34.37 -17.65
C GLU A 500 -6.56 -35.43 -17.66
N ASN A 501 -6.71 -36.44 -18.50
CA ASN A 501 -5.65 -37.41 -18.79
C ASN A 501 -4.65 -36.81 -19.77
N ASP A 502 -3.35 -36.93 -19.47
CA ASP A 502 -2.30 -36.95 -20.48
C ASP A 502 -1.33 -38.10 -20.15
N HIS A 503 -1.16 -39.02 -21.11
CA HIS A 503 -0.16 -40.08 -21.08
C HIS A 503 1.12 -39.60 -21.76
N LEU A 504 2.30 -39.84 -21.18
CA LEU A 504 3.41 -40.46 -21.93
C LEU A 504 4.49 -41.08 -21.03
N ASP A 505 4.70 -42.37 -21.27
CA ASP A 505 5.88 -43.24 -21.22
C ASP A 505 6.89 -43.24 -20.05
N VAL A 506 7.16 -44.48 -19.62
CA VAL A 506 8.15 -44.91 -18.64
C VAL A 506 9.38 -45.43 -19.37
N VAL A 507 10.58 -45.08 -18.91
CA VAL A 507 11.80 -45.87 -19.14
C VAL A 507 12.24 -46.47 -17.81
N GLU A 508 12.26 -47.80 -17.77
CA GLU A 508 12.53 -48.60 -16.58
C GLU A 508 14.02 -48.95 -16.48
N LEU A 509 14.65 -48.63 -15.35
CA LEU A 509 15.97 -49.15 -14.97
C LEU A 509 15.95 -49.46 -13.47
N GLY A 510 15.58 -50.69 -13.12
CA GLY A 510 15.57 -51.15 -11.73
C GLY A 510 16.96 -51.58 -11.25
N PHE A 511 17.28 -51.32 -9.98
CA PHE A 511 18.28 -52.14 -9.27
C PHE A 511 17.93 -52.37 -7.78
N ARG A 512 18.33 -53.55 -7.33
CA ARG A 512 17.97 -54.24 -6.09
C ARG A 512 18.06 -53.43 -4.79
N ARG A 513 17.01 -53.61 -3.98
CA ARG A 513 17.02 -53.51 -2.51
C ARG A 513 18.13 -54.41 -1.91
N LYS A 514 19.01 -53.90 -1.06
CA LYS A 514 19.87 -54.71 -0.18
C LYS A 514 19.65 -54.28 1.27
N LYS A 515 19.23 -55.24 2.09
CA LYS A 515 19.00 -55.10 3.53
C LYS A 515 20.34 -55.28 4.24
N ILE A 516 20.77 -54.31 5.05
CA ILE A 516 21.88 -54.48 5.98
C ILE A 516 21.41 -54.03 7.36
N SER A 517 21.46 -54.97 8.30
CA SER A 517 21.34 -54.75 9.74
C SER A 517 22.68 -54.23 10.28
N GLY A 518 22.62 -53.21 11.12
CA GLY A 518 23.75 -52.66 11.87
C GLY A 518 23.19 -51.78 12.97
N GLU A 519 23.28 -52.27 14.20
CA GLU A 519 22.79 -51.61 15.41
C GLU A 519 23.99 -51.04 16.18
N GLU A 520 23.74 -50.11 17.11
CA GLU A 520 24.72 -49.56 18.08
C GLU A 520 25.91 -48.75 17.51
N ASP A 521 25.69 -47.44 17.27
CA ASP A 521 26.69 -46.39 17.58
C ASP A 521 26.10 -44.95 17.44
N SER A 522 25.13 -44.60 18.30
CA SER A 522 24.50 -43.25 18.28
C SER A 522 24.11 -42.69 19.66
N LEU A 523 24.43 -43.39 20.75
CA LEU A 523 23.98 -43.03 22.11
C LEU A 523 24.69 -41.82 22.75
N HIS A 524 25.74 -41.27 22.15
CA HIS A 524 26.53 -40.18 22.76
C HIS A 524 26.21 -38.76 22.30
N TYR A 525 25.29 -38.55 21.34
CA TYR A 525 24.86 -37.20 20.92
C TYR A 525 23.58 -36.71 21.62
N SER A 526 22.81 -37.60 22.28
CA SER A 526 21.49 -37.25 22.82
C SER A 526 21.53 -36.47 24.15
N SER A 527 22.64 -36.48 24.89
CA SER A 527 22.72 -35.90 26.26
C SER A 527 23.07 -34.40 26.31
N LYS A 528 23.13 -33.70 25.17
CA LYS A 528 23.30 -32.24 25.11
C LYS A 528 22.06 -31.46 24.67
N ILE A 529 20.95 -32.16 24.39
CA ILE A 529 19.68 -31.54 23.99
C ILE A 529 18.82 -31.22 25.22
N GLU A 530 19.01 -31.91 26.34
CA GLU A 530 18.14 -31.80 27.52
C GLU A 530 18.22 -30.44 28.24
N ASP A 531 19.39 -29.78 28.26
CA ASP A 531 19.53 -28.43 28.83
C ASP A 531 18.94 -27.30 27.95
N SER A 532 18.76 -27.55 26.64
CA SER A 532 18.26 -26.54 25.69
C SER A 532 16.76 -26.21 25.84
N VAL A 533 16.04 -27.00 26.63
CA VAL A 533 14.59 -26.83 26.87
C VAL A 533 14.31 -25.76 27.93
N HIS A 534 15.23 -25.54 28.89
CA HIS A 534 15.04 -24.50 29.91
C HIS A 534 15.34 -23.08 29.39
N SER A 535 16.07 -22.93 28.28
CA SER A 535 16.33 -21.63 27.65
C SER A 535 15.17 -21.09 26.79
N GLU A 536 14.22 -21.93 26.34
CA GLU A 536 13.03 -21.45 25.61
C GLU A 536 12.11 -20.55 26.47
N GLN A 537 12.16 -20.66 27.80
CA GLN A 537 11.45 -19.75 28.74
C GLN A 537 12.26 -18.50 29.12
N GLN A 538 13.49 -18.37 28.65
CA GLN A 538 14.33 -17.19 28.88
C GLN A 538 14.17 -16.16 27.74
N GLN A 539 13.94 -16.62 26.50
CA GLN A 539 13.76 -15.75 25.32
C GLN A 539 12.47 -14.90 25.39
N GLU A 540 11.43 -15.32 26.12
CA GLU A 540 10.25 -14.48 26.39
C GLU A 540 10.56 -13.25 27.28
N ARG A 541 11.74 -13.18 27.92
CA ARG A 541 12.15 -12.06 28.79
C ARG A 541 13.04 -11.00 28.11
N GLU A 542 13.66 -11.28 26.97
CA GLU A 542 14.36 -10.22 26.19
C GLU A 542 13.38 -9.30 25.43
N ILE A 543 12.08 -9.64 25.39
CA ILE A 543 11.04 -8.86 24.72
C ILE A 543 10.43 -7.80 25.67
N GLN A 544 11.26 -7.10 26.43
CA GLN A 544 10.80 -6.16 27.46
C GLN A 544 10.08 -4.93 26.87
N GLU A 545 10.24 -4.65 25.57
CA GLU A 545 9.52 -3.60 24.84
C GLU A 545 8.06 -3.99 24.46
N GLN A 546 7.68 -5.28 24.50
CA GLN A 546 6.29 -5.72 24.23
C GLN A 546 5.36 -5.63 25.46
N THR A 547 5.88 -5.30 26.65
CA THR A 547 5.08 -5.20 27.89
C THR A 547 3.97 -4.14 27.81
N SER A 548 4.21 -3.03 27.09
CA SER A 548 3.22 -2.00 26.77
C SER A 548 2.05 -2.52 25.92
N PHE A 549 2.33 -3.41 24.95
CA PHE A 549 1.32 -4.05 24.11
C PHE A 549 0.48 -5.07 24.88
N GLN A 550 1.08 -5.77 25.84
CA GLN A 550 0.35 -6.71 26.69
C GLN A 550 -0.62 -5.98 27.65
N PHE A 551 -0.30 -4.74 28.03
CA PHE A 551 -1.22 -3.85 28.76
C PHE A 551 -2.42 -3.42 27.89
N ALA A 552 -2.18 -2.99 26.64
CA ALA A 552 -3.24 -2.61 25.71
C ALA A 552 -4.15 -3.80 25.29
N ALA A 553 -3.60 -5.01 25.20
CA ALA A 553 -4.37 -6.24 24.97
C ALA A 553 -5.13 -6.72 26.23
N SER A 554 -4.68 -6.30 27.42
CA SER A 554 -5.34 -6.56 28.70
C SER A 554 -6.55 -5.64 28.95
N THR A 555 -6.55 -4.41 28.40
CA THR A 555 -7.63 -3.43 28.55
C THR A 555 -8.86 -3.71 27.67
N GLY A 556 -9.44 -4.91 27.81
CA GLY A 556 -10.87 -5.28 27.64
C GLY A 556 -11.63 -5.00 26.33
N SER A 557 -11.12 -4.16 25.44
CA SER A 557 -11.94 -3.41 24.47
C SER A 557 -12.02 -4.03 23.07
N HIS A 558 -11.03 -4.84 22.67
CA HIS A 558 -10.92 -5.35 21.30
C HIS A 558 -10.69 -6.88 21.27
N PRO A 559 -11.75 -7.70 21.35
CA PRO A 559 -11.64 -9.16 21.40
C PRO A 559 -11.20 -9.81 20.07
N TYR A 560 -11.11 -9.05 18.97
CA TYR A 560 -10.81 -9.55 17.62
C TYR A 560 -9.31 -9.74 17.31
N PHE A 561 -8.39 -8.95 17.87
CA PHE A 561 -6.96 -8.93 17.45
C PHE A 561 -6.08 -9.99 18.15
N LYS A 562 -6.63 -11.17 18.47
CA LYS A 562 -5.93 -12.22 19.26
C LYS A 562 -5.27 -13.32 18.41
N ASN A 563 -5.29 -13.19 17.08
CA ASN A 563 -4.70 -14.17 16.17
C ASN A 563 -3.20 -13.91 15.94
N ASP A 564 -2.40 -14.97 15.86
CA ASP A 564 -0.96 -14.93 15.52
C ASP A 564 -0.66 -14.23 14.17
N ARG A 565 -1.65 -14.15 13.28
CA ARG A 565 -1.56 -13.33 12.07
C ARG A 565 -1.54 -11.84 12.40
N ASP A 566 -2.52 -11.37 13.16
CA ASP A 566 -2.67 -9.95 13.48
C ASP A 566 -1.57 -9.49 14.46
N ARG A 567 -1.15 -10.37 15.39
CA ARG A 567 0.03 -10.13 16.24
C ARG A 567 1.30 -9.91 15.41
N ARG A 568 1.55 -10.73 14.38
CA ARG A 568 2.67 -10.53 13.45
C ARG A 568 2.55 -9.21 12.69
N ASP A 569 1.40 -8.95 12.07
CA ASP A 569 1.13 -7.71 11.33
C ASP A 569 1.31 -6.46 12.25
N LEU A 570 0.94 -6.53 13.54
CA LEU A 570 1.16 -5.45 14.52
C LEU A 570 2.62 -5.30 14.97
N ILE A 571 3.34 -6.40 15.20
CA ILE A 571 4.79 -6.37 15.51
C ILE A 571 5.56 -5.76 14.33
N THR A 572 5.17 -6.06 13.08
CA THR A 572 5.72 -5.41 11.87
C THR A 572 5.54 -3.89 11.92
N CYS A 573 4.34 -3.40 12.27
CA CYS A 573 4.11 -1.95 12.46
C CYS A 573 4.94 -1.35 13.60
N GLY A 574 5.05 -2.06 14.74
CA GLY A 574 5.83 -1.60 15.90
C GLY A 574 7.33 -1.51 15.61
N ALA A 575 7.90 -2.52 14.95
CA ALA A 575 9.31 -2.50 14.53
C ALA A 575 9.58 -1.37 13.53
N ALA A 576 8.69 -1.18 12.54
CA ALA A 576 8.84 -0.10 11.57
C ALA A 576 8.74 1.29 12.24
N ALA A 577 7.84 1.43 13.22
CA ALA A 577 7.70 2.63 14.05
C ALA A 577 8.96 2.92 14.88
N GLY A 578 9.59 1.90 15.48
CA GLY A 578 10.83 2.04 16.24
C GLY A 578 12.00 2.52 15.35
N VAL A 579 12.18 1.91 14.18
CA VAL A 579 13.21 2.34 13.20
C VAL A 579 12.92 3.76 12.70
N ALA A 580 11.67 4.08 12.38
CA ALA A 580 11.26 5.42 11.95
C ALA A 580 11.41 6.48 13.04
N ALA A 581 11.24 6.13 14.32
CA ALA A 581 11.49 7.03 15.44
C ALA A 581 13.00 7.29 15.63
N ALA A 582 13.81 6.24 15.66
CA ALA A 582 15.25 6.30 15.90
C ALA A 582 16.00 7.14 14.85
N PHE A 583 15.72 6.89 13.56
CA PHE A 583 16.38 7.57 12.43
C PHE A 583 15.56 8.73 11.86
N ARG A 584 14.40 9.07 12.44
CA ARG A 584 13.42 10.03 11.85
C ARG A 584 13.05 9.74 10.38
N ALA A 585 13.20 8.49 9.96
CA ALA A 585 13.13 8.00 8.58
C ALA A 585 11.86 7.15 8.36
N PRO A 586 10.70 7.75 8.05
CA PRO A 586 9.43 7.03 7.99
C PRO A 586 9.33 6.05 6.82
N VAL A 587 9.95 6.32 5.66
CA VAL A 587 9.97 5.39 4.53
C VAL A 587 11.05 4.32 4.75
N GLY A 588 12.23 4.71 5.22
CA GLY A 588 13.33 3.83 5.58
C GLY A 588 12.92 2.81 6.65
N GLY A 589 12.15 3.22 7.66
CA GLY A 589 11.59 2.33 8.68
C GLY A 589 10.62 1.28 8.12
N VAL A 590 9.76 1.65 7.15
CA VAL A 590 8.89 0.70 6.46
C VAL A 590 9.72 -0.29 5.65
N ILE A 591 10.60 0.21 4.78
CA ILE A 591 11.41 -0.64 3.87
C ILE A 591 12.33 -1.58 4.67
N SER A 592 12.88 -1.13 5.80
CA SER A 592 13.69 -1.97 6.71
C SER A 592 12.94 -3.24 7.15
N VAL A 593 11.68 -3.11 7.54
CA VAL A 593 10.88 -4.27 7.98
C VAL A 593 10.33 -5.07 6.81
N PHE A 594 9.99 -4.46 5.66
CA PHE A 594 9.56 -5.19 4.46
C PHE A 594 10.68 -5.99 3.79
N TYR A 595 11.92 -5.51 3.84
CA TYR A 595 13.08 -6.29 3.42
C TYR A 595 13.24 -7.58 4.25
N LEU A 596 12.93 -7.51 5.55
CA LEU A 596 12.94 -8.66 6.47
C LEU A 596 11.67 -9.53 6.39
N THR A 597 10.57 -9.04 5.79
CA THR A 597 9.28 -9.74 5.76
C THR A 597 8.76 -9.97 4.34
N PHE A 598 8.98 -11.17 3.82
CA PHE A 598 8.75 -11.53 2.41
C PHE A 598 7.31 -11.36 1.89
N ARG A 599 6.31 -11.20 2.76
CA ARG A 599 4.89 -11.16 2.37
C ARG A 599 4.39 -9.74 2.09
N TRP A 600 4.61 -9.28 0.86
CA TRP A 600 4.09 -8.02 0.33
C TRP A 600 2.55 -8.02 0.22
N ARG A 601 1.88 -7.68 1.34
CA ARG A 601 0.44 -7.40 1.37
C ARG A 601 0.24 -5.89 1.38
N SER A 602 -0.34 -5.32 0.32
CA SER A 602 -0.52 -3.85 0.19
C SER A 602 -1.25 -3.23 1.38
N ALA A 603 -2.24 -3.94 1.95
CA ALA A 603 -2.96 -3.50 3.15
C ALA A 603 -2.09 -3.46 4.43
N LEU A 604 -1.01 -4.26 4.52
CA LEU A 604 -0.05 -4.18 5.61
C LEU A 604 0.92 -3.01 5.37
N LEU A 605 1.41 -2.83 4.14
CA LEU A 605 2.30 -1.73 3.75
C LEU A 605 1.67 -0.36 4.04
N TRP A 606 0.39 -0.16 3.69
CA TRP A 606 -0.33 1.07 4.02
C TRP A 606 -0.52 1.27 5.53
N ARG A 607 -0.72 0.20 6.30
CA ARG A 607 -0.83 0.29 7.77
C ARG A 607 0.51 0.69 8.39
N THR A 608 1.60 0.02 8.03
CA THR A 608 2.95 0.33 8.53
C THR A 608 3.36 1.75 8.16
N PHE A 609 3.12 2.19 6.92
CA PHE A 609 3.45 3.54 6.46
C PHE A 609 2.63 4.61 7.20
N PHE A 610 1.34 4.36 7.42
CA PHE A 610 0.53 5.25 8.25
C PHE A 610 1.05 5.32 9.69
N THR A 611 1.44 4.18 10.29
CA THR A 611 2.03 4.15 11.63
C THR A 611 3.36 4.94 11.69
N THR A 612 4.29 4.74 10.75
CA THR A 612 5.57 5.48 10.75
C THR A 612 5.39 6.98 10.49
N ALA A 613 4.46 7.36 9.60
CA ALA A 613 4.11 8.76 9.36
C ALA A 613 3.50 9.43 10.60
N VAL A 614 2.57 8.77 11.30
CA VAL A 614 2.01 9.28 12.57
C VAL A 614 3.09 9.45 13.63
N VAL A 615 3.99 8.46 13.78
CA VAL A 615 5.12 8.55 14.72
C VAL A 615 6.03 9.72 14.38
N ALA A 616 6.40 9.91 13.11
CA ALA A 616 7.22 11.04 12.68
C ALA A 616 6.57 12.40 12.97
N VAL A 617 5.24 12.53 12.78
CA VAL A 617 4.50 13.76 13.10
C VAL A 617 4.43 14.00 14.62
N VAL A 618 4.04 12.99 15.41
CA VAL A 618 3.95 13.10 16.88
C VAL A 618 5.31 13.48 17.47
N LEU A 619 6.37 12.83 17.01
CA LEU A 619 7.75 13.06 17.45
C LEU A 619 8.23 14.47 17.06
N ARG A 620 7.93 14.97 15.84
CA ARG A 620 8.20 16.37 15.46
C ARG A 620 7.44 17.38 16.32
N VAL A 621 6.15 17.15 16.58
CA VAL A 621 5.34 18.03 17.44
C VAL A 621 5.88 18.06 18.87
N PHE A 622 6.21 16.90 19.43
CA PHE A 622 6.77 16.80 20.78
C PHE A 622 8.14 17.49 20.91
N MET A 623 9.03 17.33 19.93
CA MET A 623 10.32 18.05 19.91
C MET A 623 10.15 19.57 19.79
N VAL A 624 9.20 20.06 18.98
CA VAL A 624 8.90 21.50 18.91
C VAL A 624 8.35 22.02 20.24
N PHE A 625 7.48 21.26 20.90
CA PHE A 625 7.00 21.57 22.24
C PHE A 625 8.14 21.61 23.27
N CYS A 626 9.04 20.63 23.27
CA CYS A 626 10.15 20.58 24.20
C CYS A 626 11.23 21.64 23.94
N ARG A 627 11.45 22.05 22.68
CA ARG A 627 12.26 23.23 22.32
C ARG A 627 11.69 24.56 22.84
N SER A 628 10.43 24.62 23.30
CA SER A 628 9.89 25.80 24.00
C SER A 628 10.36 25.94 25.46
N GLY A 629 11.38 25.17 25.87
CA GLY A 629 11.97 25.20 27.22
C GLY A 629 11.19 24.43 28.29
N LYS A 630 10.00 23.89 27.95
CA LYS A 630 9.07 23.28 28.91
C LYS A 630 9.38 21.82 29.29
N CYS A 631 10.34 21.16 28.65
CA CYS A 631 10.72 19.76 28.92
C CYS A 631 12.12 19.56 29.53
N GLY A 632 12.83 20.64 29.89
CA GLY A 632 14.25 20.55 30.27
C GLY A 632 15.13 19.95 29.15
N LEU A 633 16.15 19.17 29.52
CA LEU A 633 17.15 18.61 28.59
C LEU A 633 16.57 17.65 27.51
N PHE A 634 15.31 17.23 27.60
CA PHE A 634 14.64 16.49 26.51
C PHE A 634 14.56 17.27 25.19
N GLY A 635 14.73 18.60 25.20
CA GLY A 635 14.86 19.41 23.99
C GLY A 635 16.25 19.33 23.32
N GLU A 636 17.27 18.87 24.04
CA GLU A 636 18.68 18.86 23.63
C GLU A 636 19.14 17.48 23.14
N GLY A 637 18.49 16.40 23.60
CA GLY A 637 18.70 15.03 23.11
C GLY A 637 18.28 14.86 21.65
N GLY A 638 19.23 14.96 20.73
CA GLY A 638 19.00 14.84 19.30
C GLY A 638 18.94 13.40 18.82
N LEU A 639 17.73 12.89 18.52
CA LEU A 639 17.60 11.77 17.57
C LEU A 639 18.37 12.11 16.28
N ILE A 640 18.98 11.09 15.68
CA ILE A 640 19.90 11.19 14.54
C ILE A 640 19.32 12.11 13.47
N MET A 641 20.10 13.12 13.07
CA MET A 641 19.75 14.09 12.04
C MET A 641 21.06 14.53 11.39
N PHE A 642 21.23 14.20 10.12
CA PHE A 642 22.44 14.51 9.35
C PHE A 642 22.16 15.73 8.48
N ASP A 643 22.22 16.91 9.11
CA ASP A 643 22.11 18.19 8.40
C ASP A 643 23.42 18.45 7.64
N VAL A 644 23.59 17.77 6.49
CA VAL A 644 24.76 17.93 5.63
C VAL A 644 24.60 19.25 4.88
N ASN A 645 25.41 20.22 5.26
CA ASN A 645 25.14 21.62 4.98
C ASN A 645 25.42 22.00 3.51
N SER A 646 24.43 21.82 2.63
CA SER A 646 24.20 22.55 1.37
C SER A 646 25.34 22.66 0.32
N ALA A 647 26.35 21.79 0.34
CA ALA A 647 27.18 21.56 -0.84
C ALA A 647 26.41 20.70 -1.85
N LYS A 648 26.08 21.25 -3.03
CA LYS A 648 25.45 20.46 -4.10
C LYS A 648 26.48 19.42 -4.61
N PRO A 649 26.20 18.11 -4.54
CA PRO A 649 27.18 17.10 -4.95
C PRO A 649 27.26 17.01 -6.48
N THR A 650 28.08 17.87 -7.10
CA THR A 650 28.51 17.73 -8.50
C THR A 650 29.70 16.79 -8.54
N TYR A 651 29.45 15.50 -8.76
CA TYR A 651 30.49 14.47 -8.84
C TYR A 651 30.95 14.22 -10.28
N SER A 652 32.25 14.02 -10.43
CA SER A 652 32.96 13.71 -11.67
C SER A 652 33.33 12.22 -11.75
N ILE A 653 33.89 11.78 -12.87
CA ILE A 653 34.33 10.39 -13.06
C ILE A 653 35.45 9.95 -12.09
N PRO A 654 36.46 10.79 -11.75
CA PRO A 654 37.48 10.42 -10.75
C PRO A 654 36.88 10.15 -9.37
N ASP A 655 35.89 10.94 -8.96
CA ASP A 655 35.18 10.77 -7.69
C ASP A 655 34.52 9.39 -7.61
N LEU A 656 33.96 8.88 -8.72
CA LEU A 656 33.39 7.55 -8.79
C LEU A 656 34.41 6.45 -8.48
N LEU A 657 35.66 6.61 -8.93
CA LEU A 657 36.76 5.68 -8.62
C LEU A 657 37.15 5.74 -7.14
N ALA A 658 37.19 6.94 -6.55
CA ALA A 658 37.42 7.11 -5.11
C ALA A 658 36.30 6.46 -4.27
N VAL A 659 35.04 6.59 -4.70
CA VAL A 659 33.88 5.93 -4.06
C VAL A 659 33.95 4.40 -4.20
N ILE A 660 34.38 3.86 -5.35
CA ILE A 660 34.59 2.42 -5.52
C ILE A 660 35.66 1.90 -4.54
N PHE A 661 36.79 2.60 -4.42
CA PHE A 661 37.88 2.24 -3.52
C PHE A 661 37.46 2.29 -2.04
N LEU A 662 36.72 3.33 -1.64
CA LEU A 662 36.08 3.45 -0.32
C LEU A 662 35.12 2.29 -0.02
N GLY A 663 34.37 1.83 -1.02
CA GLY A 663 33.49 0.67 -0.92
C GLY A 663 34.26 -0.63 -0.65
N VAL A 664 35.37 -0.86 -1.36
CA VAL A 664 36.21 -2.05 -1.17
C VAL A 664 36.82 -2.09 0.23
N ILE A 665 37.40 -0.97 0.69
CA ILE A 665 38.02 -0.88 2.03
C ILE A 665 36.97 -1.08 3.14
N GLY A 666 35.81 -0.44 3.05
CA GLY A 666 34.74 -0.61 4.04
C GLY A 666 34.17 -2.04 4.08
N GLY A 667 34.15 -2.73 2.94
CA GLY A 667 33.79 -4.15 2.87
C GLY A 667 34.78 -5.06 3.59
N ILE A 668 36.10 -4.82 3.40
CA ILE A 668 37.17 -5.57 4.08
C ILE A 668 37.16 -5.28 5.59
N PHE A 669 37.14 -4.02 6.02
CA PHE A 669 37.11 -3.70 7.45
C PHE A 669 35.82 -4.14 8.12
N GLY A 670 34.69 -4.12 7.41
CA GLY A 670 33.40 -4.61 7.91
C GLY A 670 33.35 -6.12 8.05
N SER A 671 33.95 -6.88 7.12
CA SER A 671 34.07 -8.33 7.27
C SER A 671 35.03 -8.71 8.41
N LEU A 672 36.16 -8.01 8.57
CA LEU A 672 37.07 -8.18 9.70
C LEU A 672 36.37 -7.89 11.04
N TYR A 673 35.56 -6.83 11.09
CA TYR A 673 34.78 -6.47 12.28
C TYR A 673 33.82 -7.59 12.67
N ASN A 674 33.04 -8.12 11.72
CA ASN A 674 32.13 -9.26 11.95
C ASN A 674 32.88 -10.52 12.41
N TYR A 675 34.07 -10.80 11.87
CA TYR A 675 34.89 -11.94 12.28
C TYR A 675 35.37 -11.81 13.73
N LEU A 676 35.86 -10.63 14.13
CA LEU A 676 36.31 -10.37 15.50
C LEU A 676 35.13 -10.38 16.49
N VAL A 677 33.99 -9.82 16.11
CA VAL A 677 32.75 -9.86 16.89
C VAL A 677 32.27 -11.30 17.13
N ASP A 678 32.26 -12.18 16.12
CA ASP A 678 31.92 -13.60 16.30
C ASP A 678 32.83 -14.29 17.35
N LYS A 679 34.14 -14.01 17.33
CA LYS A 679 35.09 -14.56 18.31
C LYS A 679 34.86 -14.02 19.73
N VAL A 680 34.60 -12.73 19.88
CA VAL A 680 34.29 -12.10 21.17
C VAL A 680 32.96 -12.64 21.72
N LEU A 681 31.91 -12.73 20.90
CA LEU A 681 30.61 -13.24 21.30
C LEU A 681 30.64 -14.70 21.77
N ARG A 682 31.38 -15.58 21.09
CA ARG A 682 31.60 -16.97 21.57
C ARG A 682 32.30 -17.00 22.92
N SER A 683 33.30 -16.15 23.10
CA SER A 683 34.05 -16.04 24.37
C SER A 683 33.13 -15.56 25.50
N TYR A 684 32.28 -14.56 25.23
CA TYR A 684 31.28 -14.08 26.17
C TYR A 684 30.19 -15.11 26.46
N SER A 685 29.77 -15.95 25.50
CA SER A 685 28.81 -17.04 25.78
C SER A 685 29.35 -18.00 26.84
N ILE A 686 30.59 -18.46 26.68
CA ILE A 686 31.25 -19.37 27.64
C ILE A 686 31.38 -18.74 29.03
N ILE A 687 31.63 -17.44 29.12
CA ILE A 687 31.67 -16.70 30.40
C ILE A 687 30.26 -16.57 31.00
N ASN A 688 29.27 -16.25 30.16
CA ASN A 688 27.88 -16.02 30.54
C ASN A 688 27.13 -17.32 30.93
N GLU A 689 27.59 -18.49 30.49
CA GLU A 689 27.04 -19.79 30.87
C GLU A 689 27.50 -20.22 32.28
N ARG A 690 28.68 -19.79 32.73
CA ARG A 690 29.27 -20.24 34.00
C ARG A 690 28.57 -19.68 35.24
N ASP A 691 28.33 -18.38 35.30
CA ASP A 691 27.71 -17.74 36.47
C ASP A 691 27.04 -16.39 36.14
N PRO A 692 25.87 -16.06 36.73
CA PRO A 692 25.19 -14.77 36.50
C PRO A 692 25.98 -13.53 36.95
N SER A 693 26.80 -13.62 38.00
CA SER A 693 27.60 -12.48 38.50
C SER A 693 28.72 -12.10 37.54
N LEU A 694 29.31 -13.08 36.83
CA LEU A 694 30.31 -12.84 35.79
C LEU A 694 29.79 -11.92 34.67
N LYS A 695 28.48 -11.98 34.36
CA LYS A 695 27.84 -11.08 33.38
C LYS A 695 27.90 -9.61 33.81
N VAL A 696 27.65 -9.36 35.09
CA VAL A 696 27.66 -8.02 35.69
C VAL A 696 29.10 -7.53 35.83
N ILE A 697 30.02 -8.38 36.29
CA ILE A 697 31.45 -8.06 36.40
C ILE A 697 32.02 -7.72 35.02
N LEU A 698 31.74 -8.50 33.99
CA LEU A 698 32.17 -8.23 32.60
C LEU A 698 31.67 -6.86 32.11
N ALA A 699 30.39 -6.55 32.34
CA ALA A 699 29.82 -5.24 31.98
C ALA A 699 30.47 -4.08 32.76
N MET A 700 30.76 -4.25 34.05
CA MET A 700 31.48 -3.25 34.85
C MET A 700 32.91 -3.05 34.37
N THR A 701 33.65 -4.13 34.06
CA THR A 701 35.02 -4.06 33.55
C THR A 701 35.10 -3.34 32.20
N ILE A 702 34.16 -3.61 31.30
CA ILE A 702 34.11 -2.96 29.98
C ILE A 702 33.66 -1.49 30.09
N SER A 703 32.69 -1.18 30.97
CA SER A 703 32.32 0.21 31.28
C SER A 703 33.51 1.01 31.84
N PHE A 704 34.27 0.44 32.76
CA PHE A 704 35.50 1.04 33.28
C PHE A 704 36.55 1.24 32.17
N LEU A 705 36.80 0.22 31.34
CA LEU A 705 37.74 0.30 30.22
C LEU A 705 37.36 1.39 29.21
N THR A 706 36.10 1.43 28.78
CA THR A 706 35.60 2.47 27.85
C THR A 706 35.75 3.88 28.43
N SER A 707 35.53 4.06 29.73
CA SER A 707 35.73 5.33 30.45
C SER A 707 37.20 5.73 30.55
N CYS A 708 38.09 4.77 30.81
CA CYS A 708 39.54 5.00 30.78
C CYS A 708 40.03 5.39 29.38
N CYS A 709 39.51 4.76 28.33
CA CYS A 709 39.86 5.11 26.95
C CYS A 709 39.32 6.50 26.56
N SER A 710 38.05 6.81 26.86
CA SER A 710 37.46 8.10 26.46
C SER A 710 38.08 9.30 27.19
N TYR A 711 38.50 9.14 28.46
CA TYR A 711 39.22 10.18 29.20
C TYR A 711 40.73 10.21 28.91
N GLY A 712 41.35 9.06 28.66
CA GLY A 712 42.80 8.92 28.46
C GLY A 712 43.27 9.30 27.06
N LEU A 713 42.55 8.92 26.00
CA LEU A 713 42.98 9.17 24.61
C LEU A 713 43.09 10.67 24.26
N PRO A 714 42.21 11.58 24.73
CA PRO A 714 42.37 13.01 24.51
C PRO A 714 43.65 13.66 25.06
N TRP A 715 44.45 12.97 25.88
CA TRP A 715 45.79 13.44 26.28
C TRP A 715 46.85 13.30 25.17
N LEU A 716 46.57 12.53 24.10
CA LEU A 716 47.50 12.27 23.01
C LEU A 716 47.44 13.32 21.89
N SER A 717 46.40 14.14 21.84
CA SER A 717 46.19 15.20 20.85
C SER A 717 46.76 16.55 21.29
N GLN A 718 47.12 17.38 20.32
CA GLN A 718 47.64 18.73 20.56
C GLN A 718 46.49 19.75 20.59
N CYS A 719 46.70 20.85 21.31
CA CYS A 719 45.74 21.95 21.40
C CYS A 719 45.77 22.82 20.14
N ILE A 720 44.61 23.05 19.54
CA ILE A 720 44.42 23.82 18.30
C ILE A 720 43.80 25.19 18.66
N PRO A 721 44.28 26.32 18.09
CA PRO A 721 43.65 27.62 18.30
C PRO A 721 42.25 27.69 17.69
N CYS A 722 41.33 28.37 18.37
CA CYS A 722 39.97 28.61 17.85
C CYS A 722 39.99 29.44 16.55
N PRO A 723 39.20 29.08 15.51
CA PRO A 723 39.09 29.87 14.29
C PRO A 723 38.44 31.24 14.54
N THR A 724 38.93 32.29 13.87
CA THR A 724 38.58 33.69 14.14
C THR A 724 37.25 34.18 13.55
N ASN A 725 36.64 33.41 12.64
CA ASN A 725 35.44 33.79 11.87
C ASN A 725 34.20 32.95 12.25
N LEU A 726 34.00 32.65 13.54
CA LEU A 726 32.81 31.92 14.01
C LEU A 726 31.80 32.80 14.73
N GLY A 727 30.52 32.57 14.45
CA GLY A 727 29.40 33.16 15.21
C GLY A 727 29.13 32.46 16.54
N ASP A 728 29.75 31.30 16.77
CA ASP A 728 29.61 30.49 17.99
C ASP A 728 30.81 30.68 18.94
N GLN A 729 30.56 30.57 20.25
CA GLN A 729 31.60 30.71 21.28
C GLN A 729 32.54 29.49 21.31
N CYS A 730 33.79 29.67 20.87
CA CYS A 730 34.87 28.70 21.04
C CYS A 730 35.76 29.10 22.22
N PRO A 731 36.05 28.22 23.20
CA PRO A 731 35.57 26.84 23.35
C PRO A 731 34.20 26.71 24.07
N THR A 732 33.46 25.65 23.81
CA THR A 732 32.14 25.38 24.41
C THR A 732 32.25 24.72 25.79
N VAL A 733 32.20 25.54 26.85
CA VAL A 733 32.16 25.08 28.24
C VAL A 733 30.72 24.78 28.66
N GLY A 734 30.45 23.55 29.11
CA GLY A 734 29.19 23.19 29.78
C GLY A 734 27.92 23.06 28.92
N ARG A 735 28.01 23.13 27.58
CA ARG A 735 26.88 22.91 26.63
C ARG A 735 27.27 21.92 25.53
N SER A 736 26.29 21.40 24.77
CA SER A 736 26.57 20.75 23.48
C SER A 736 27.18 21.76 22.50
N GLY A 737 28.10 21.29 21.65
CA GLY A 737 28.81 22.15 20.69
C GLY A 737 30.14 21.58 20.24
N ASN A 738 30.62 22.10 19.10
CA ASN A 738 31.61 21.43 18.24
C ASN A 738 33.06 21.51 18.78
N TYR A 739 33.36 22.47 19.65
CA TYR A 739 34.73 22.75 20.12
C TYR A 739 34.82 22.54 21.63
N LYS A 740 35.53 21.50 22.07
CA LYS A 740 35.78 21.19 23.49
C LYS A 740 37.19 21.60 23.90
N ASN A 741 37.30 22.39 24.97
CA ASN A 741 38.58 22.56 25.67
C ASN A 741 38.75 21.40 26.65
N PHE A 742 39.83 20.64 26.48
CA PHE A 742 40.33 19.66 27.42
C PHE A 742 41.82 19.97 27.65
N GLN A 743 42.12 20.49 28.84
CA GLN A 743 43.47 20.81 29.33
C GLN A 743 44.29 21.75 28.41
N CYS A 744 43.61 22.56 27.59
CA CYS A 744 44.22 23.51 26.68
C CYS A 744 44.23 24.95 27.24
N PRO A 745 45.18 25.81 26.77
CA PRO A 745 45.17 27.24 27.06
C PRO A 745 43.83 27.92 26.69
N PRO A 746 43.53 29.12 27.22
CA PRO A 746 42.38 29.90 26.75
C PRO A 746 42.45 30.11 25.22
N ASN A 747 41.28 30.18 24.60
CA ASN A 747 41.09 30.26 23.14
C ASN A 747 41.67 29.08 22.32
N HIS A 748 41.94 27.94 22.96
CA HIS A 748 42.29 26.70 22.28
C HIS A 748 41.26 25.59 22.58
N TYR A 749 41.14 24.64 21.67
CA TYR A 749 40.32 23.44 21.80
C TYR A 749 41.17 22.18 21.51
N ASN A 750 40.64 21.02 21.87
CA ASN A 750 41.24 19.72 21.59
C ASN A 750 40.26 18.96 20.68
N ASP A 751 40.72 18.60 19.48
CA ASP A 751 39.91 17.97 18.44
C ASP A 751 39.47 16.55 18.82
N LEU A 752 40.38 15.74 19.37
CA LEU A 752 40.07 14.39 19.86
C LEU A 752 39.13 14.42 21.07
N ALA A 753 39.27 15.41 21.96
CA ALA A 753 38.29 15.65 23.02
C ALA A 753 36.93 16.07 22.46
N SER A 754 36.90 16.81 21.35
CA SER A 754 35.68 17.23 20.67
C SER A 754 34.93 16.09 19.96
N LEU A 755 35.57 14.91 19.84
CA LEU A 755 34.95 13.67 19.37
C LEU A 755 34.58 12.70 20.51
N PHE A 756 35.39 12.63 21.59
CA PHE A 756 35.14 11.72 22.72
C PHE A 756 34.28 12.29 23.87
N MET A 757 34.31 13.62 24.10
CA MET A 757 33.59 14.30 25.19
C MET A 757 32.28 14.97 24.72
N THR A 758 31.78 14.57 23.55
CA THR A 758 30.47 14.97 23.01
C THR A 758 29.53 13.76 22.95
N THR A 759 28.25 13.98 22.64
CA THR A 759 27.37 12.84 22.33
C THR A 759 27.82 12.17 21.03
N ASN A 760 27.55 10.88 20.85
CA ASN A 760 27.87 10.20 19.57
C ASN A 760 27.14 10.85 18.38
N ASP A 761 25.92 11.36 18.60
CA ASP A 761 25.15 12.06 17.58
C ASP A 761 25.80 13.38 17.16
N ASP A 762 26.32 14.15 18.11
CA ASP A 762 27.09 15.38 17.84
C ASP A 762 28.44 15.05 17.18
N ALA A 763 29.13 13.98 17.61
CA ALA A 763 30.38 13.53 17.00
C ALA A 763 30.19 13.14 15.52
N ILE A 764 29.09 12.43 15.17
CA ILE A 764 28.79 12.12 13.77
C ILE A 764 28.46 13.39 12.98
N ARG A 765 27.73 14.36 13.56
CA ARG A 765 27.48 15.65 12.90
C ARG A 765 28.77 16.41 12.65
N ASN A 766 29.66 16.50 13.63
CA ASN A 766 30.98 17.13 13.50
C ASN A 766 31.78 16.46 12.37
N LEU A 767 31.72 15.13 12.25
CA LEU A 767 32.37 14.39 11.15
C LEU A 767 31.72 14.64 9.77
N PHE A 768 30.42 14.95 9.69
CA PHE A 768 29.70 15.19 8.42
C PHE A 768 29.67 16.65 7.97
N ILE A 769 29.96 17.61 8.85
CA ILE A 769 30.01 19.04 8.52
C ILE A 769 31.18 19.34 7.56
N SER A 770 30.90 20.09 6.49
CA SER A 770 31.86 20.49 5.44
C SER A 770 32.56 21.83 5.75
N ALA A 771 32.92 22.08 7.00
CA ALA A 771 33.49 23.35 7.43
C ALA A 771 35.02 23.35 7.36
N SER A 772 35.58 23.60 6.18
CA SER A 772 37.03 23.78 5.90
C SER A 772 37.94 22.56 6.14
N ASP A 773 38.96 22.42 5.31
CA ASP A 773 39.78 21.20 5.19
C ASP A 773 40.71 20.89 6.39
N LYS A 774 40.55 21.59 7.52
CA LYS A 774 41.52 21.60 8.64
C LYS A 774 40.91 21.55 10.06
N GLU A 775 39.64 21.16 10.22
CA GLU A 775 39.05 20.96 11.56
C GLU A 775 39.66 19.79 12.36
N PHE A 776 40.12 18.74 11.68
CA PHE A 776 40.63 17.51 12.32
C PHE A 776 41.97 17.10 11.71
N HIS A 777 42.93 16.75 12.56
CA HIS A 777 44.21 16.21 12.10
C HIS A 777 44.10 14.73 11.68
N LEU A 778 44.99 14.33 10.76
CA LEU A 778 45.07 12.93 10.30
C LEU A 778 45.33 11.96 11.45
N SER A 779 46.20 12.34 12.39
CA SER A 779 46.55 11.56 13.58
C SER A 779 45.36 11.33 14.50
N THR A 780 44.51 12.33 14.70
CA THR A 780 43.38 12.24 15.63
C THR A 780 42.22 11.44 15.03
N LEU A 781 41.98 11.55 13.71
CA LEU A 781 41.07 10.65 12.99
C LEU A 781 41.54 9.18 13.04
N ILE A 782 42.85 8.91 12.91
CA ILE A 782 43.40 7.54 13.01
C ILE A 782 43.22 6.97 14.43
N VAL A 783 43.59 7.74 15.46
CA VAL A 783 43.44 7.32 16.87
C VAL A 783 41.96 7.11 17.22
N PHE A 784 41.08 8.01 16.79
CA PHE A 784 39.64 7.91 17.02
C PHE A 784 39.02 6.70 16.30
N PHE A 785 39.35 6.49 15.02
CA PHE A 785 38.88 5.32 14.27
C PHE A 785 39.32 4.01 14.94
N ALA A 786 40.60 3.86 15.25
CA ALA A 786 41.14 2.65 15.88
C ALA A 786 40.49 2.38 17.25
N ALA A 787 40.31 3.43 18.05
CA ALA A 787 39.67 3.32 19.36
C ALA A 787 38.18 2.95 19.26
N ILE A 788 37.39 3.63 18.43
CA ILE A 788 35.96 3.32 18.25
C ILE A 788 35.76 1.94 17.62
N TYR A 789 36.62 1.53 16.68
CA TYR A 789 36.59 0.19 16.08
C TYR A 789 36.82 -0.91 17.14
N CYS A 790 37.89 -0.79 17.94
CA CYS A 790 38.21 -1.76 19.00
C CYS A 790 37.20 -1.75 20.15
N LEU A 791 36.79 -0.57 20.62
CA LEU A 791 35.76 -0.44 21.67
C LEU A 791 34.41 -0.96 21.19
N GLY A 792 34.05 -0.74 19.91
CA GLY A 792 32.83 -1.29 19.31
C GLY A 792 32.79 -2.82 19.35
N ILE A 793 33.91 -3.48 19.02
CA ILE A 793 34.04 -4.94 19.10
C ILE A 793 33.89 -5.46 20.54
N ILE A 794 34.56 -4.84 21.51
CA ILE A 794 34.59 -5.30 22.92
C ILE A 794 33.27 -4.97 23.65
N THR A 795 32.67 -3.81 23.38
CA THR A 795 31.41 -3.39 24.04
C THR A 795 30.23 -4.22 23.55
N TYR A 796 30.33 -4.83 22.37
CA TYR A 796 29.23 -5.60 21.82
C TYR A 796 29.13 -7.01 22.43
N GLY A 797 27.92 -7.40 22.81
CA GLY A 797 27.65 -8.71 23.43
C GLY A 797 27.70 -8.75 24.96
N ILE A 798 27.96 -7.60 25.61
CA ILE A 798 27.76 -7.48 27.06
C ILE A 798 26.27 -7.62 27.41
N ALA A 799 25.96 -7.97 28.67
CA ALA A 799 24.60 -8.17 29.15
C ALA A 799 23.84 -6.83 29.42
N VAL A 800 23.82 -5.93 28.44
CA VAL A 800 23.20 -4.59 28.51
C VAL A 800 22.45 -4.30 27.20
N PRO A 801 21.21 -3.76 27.25
CA PRO A 801 20.49 -3.36 26.04
C PRO A 801 21.27 -2.26 25.29
N SER A 802 21.76 -2.59 24.10
CA SER A 802 22.66 -1.72 23.30
C SER A 802 22.40 -1.89 21.81
N GLY A 803 22.70 -0.84 21.02
CA GLY A 803 22.49 -0.81 19.57
C GLY A 803 23.80 -0.72 18.79
N LEU A 804 23.95 -1.54 17.74
CA LEU A 804 25.17 -1.63 16.93
C LEU A 804 25.27 -0.56 15.83
N PHE A 805 24.17 0.13 15.49
CA PHE A 805 24.14 1.14 14.42
C PHE A 805 25.06 2.34 14.68
N ILE A 806 24.99 2.97 15.85
CA ILE A 806 25.71 4.23 16.12
C ILE A 806 27.24 4.03 16.14
N PRO A 807 27.82 3.02 16.83
CA PRO A 807 29.27 2.78 16.79
C PRO A 807 29.79 2.46 15.38
N VAL A 808 29.02 1.74 14.57
CA VAL A 808 29.37 1.43 13.17
C VAL A 808 29.27 2.66 12.28
N ILE A 809 28.26 3.53 12.47
CA ILE A 809 28.21 4.83 11.78
C ILE A 809 29.44 5.68 12.14
N LEU A 810 29.83 5.73 13.41
CA LEU A 810 30.93 6.56 13.91
C LEU A 810 32.31 6.04 13.43
N ALA A 811 32.55 4.74 13.48
CA ALA A 811 33.72 4.10 12.85
C ALA A 811 33.75 4.34 11.34
N GLY A 812 32.58 4.20 10.68
CA GLY A 812 32.42 4.44 9.26
C GLY A 812 32.68 5.89 8.84
N ALA A 813 32.18 6.86 9.62
CA ALA A 813 32.35 8.28 9.38
C ALA A 813 33.81 8.74 9.56
N SER A 814 34.49 8.22 10.59
CA SER A 814 35.88 8.56 10.87
C SER A 814 36.85 8.04 9.82
N TYR A 815 36.76 6.77 9.39
CA TYR A 815 37.61 6.29 8.29
C TYR A 815 37.19 6.88 6.93
N GLY A 816 35.90 7.23 6.75
CA GLY A 816 35.42 7.96 5.59
C GLY A 816 36.09 9.33 5.46
N ARG A 817 36.04 10.16 6.51
CA ARG A 817 36.72 11.48 6.52
C ARG A 817 38.24 11.33 6.38
N LEU A 818 38.84 10.32 7.01
CA LEU A 818 40.27 9.98 6.87
C LEU A 818 40.64 9.71 5.40
N LEU A 819 39.87 8.88 4.70
CA LEU A 819 40.10 8.60 3.28
C LEU A 819 39.78 9.81 2.39
N GLY A 820 38.78 10.63 2.72
CA GLY A 820 38.52 11.88 2.02
C GLY A 820 39.70 12.85 2.05
N ILE A 821 40.35 13.01 3.21
CA ILE A 821 41.56 13.84 3.34
C ILE A 821 42.75 13.23 2.55
N LEU A 822 42.90 11.91 2.54
CA LEU A 822 43.96 11.23 1.79
C LEU A 822 43.73 11.24 0.26
N LEU A 823 42.47 11.22 -0.18
CA LEU A 823 42.06 11.17 -1.59
C LEU A 823 41.69 12.55 -2.16
N GLY A 824 41.75 13.63 -1.37
CA GLY A 824 41.49 15.01 -1.83
C GLY A 824 42.46 15.54 -2.91
N SER A 825 43.46 14.76 -3.31
CA SER A 825 44.29 15.02 -4.50
C SER A 825 43.78 14.32 -5.78
N LEU A 826 42.80 13.42 -5.66
CA LEU A 826 42.21 12.59 -6.71
C LEU A 826 40.73 12.89 -6.98
N SER A 827 40.05 13.55 -6.03
CA SER A 827 38.61 13.82 -6.06
C SER A 827 38.29 15.19 -5.46
N ASP A 828 37.40 15.94 -6.10
CA ASP A 828 36.93 17.27 -5.63
C ASP A 828 35.76 17.15 -4.62
N LEU A 829 35.44 15.94 -4.13
CA LEU A 829 34.38 15.75 -3.13
C LEU A 829 34.82 16.18 -1.73
N ASP A 830 33.99 17.00 -1.08
CA ASP A 830 34.09 17.38 0.34
C ASP A 830 34.40 16.19 1.27
N ALA A 831 35.33 16.38 2.21
CA ALA A 831 35.68 15.37 3.22
C ALA A 831 34.48 14.94 4.09
N GLY A 832 33.49 15.82 4.30
CA GLY A 832 32.23 15.49 4.98
C GLY A 832 31.32 14.54 4.18
N LEU A 833 31.33 14.64 2.84
CA LEU A 833 30.62 13.71 1.97
C LEU A 833 31.32 12.33 1.97
N PHE A 834 32.65 12.30 1.97
CA PHE A 834 33.42 11.07 2.18
C PHE A 834 33.15 10.42 3.54
N ALA A 835 32.94 11.20 4.61
CA ALA A 835 32.52 10.68 5.90
C ALA A 835 31.14 9.99 5.82
N LEU A 836 30.16 10.61 5.17
CA LEU A 836 28.83 10.00 4.95
C LEU A 836 28.93 8.71 4.11
N LEU A 837 29.70 8.71 3.02
CA LEU A 837 29.90 7.54 2.16
C LEU A 837 30.68 6.43 2.88
N GLY A 838 31.61 6.79 3.77
CA GLY A 838 32.31 5.85 4.65
C GLY A 838 31.36 5.20 5.66
N ALA A 839 30.50 5.99 6.31
CA ALA A 839 29.45 5.50 7.20
C ALA A 839 28.51 4.51 6.48
N ALA A 840 28.07 4.85 5.27
CA ALA A 840 27.29 3.95 4.41
C ALA A 840 28.07 2.65 4.12
N SER A 841 29.29 2.77 3.58
CA SER A 841 30.16 1.66 3.22
C SER A 841 30.38 0.69 4.40
N PHE A 842 30.69 1.17 5.60
CA PHE A 842 30.96 0.30 6.76
C PHE A 842 29.69 -0.34 7.34
N LEU A 843 28.55 0.35 7.32
CA LEU A 843 27.23 -0.24 7.59
C LEU A 843 26.88 -1.34 6.58
N GLY A 844 27.15 -1.12 5.29
CA GLY A 844 26.97 -2.11 4.23
C GLY A 844 27.82 -3.37 4.47
N GLY A 845 29.09 -3.19 4.83
CA GLY A 845 30.04 -4.29 5.05
C GLY A 845 29.77 -5.11 6.32
N THR A 846 29.27 -4.48 7.39
CA THR A 846 28.94 -5.17 8.66
C THR A 846 27.53 -5.76 8.68
N MET A 847 26.50 -4.97 8.35
CA MET A 847 25.09 -5.34 8.50
C MET A 847 24.47 -5.98 7.26
N ARG A 848 25.07 -5.80 6.07
CA ARG A 848 24.57 -6.32 4.77
C ARG A 848 23.17 -5.85 4.35
N MET A 849 22.63 -4.82 5.00
CA MET A 849 21.39 -4.16 4.62
C MET A 849 21.67 -3.08 3.55
N THR A 850 21.01 -3.16 2.40
CA THR A 850 21.24 -2.25 1.26
C THR A 850 20.13 -1.23 1.09
N VAL A 851 18.97 -1.66 0.55
CA VAL A 851 17.90 -0.75 0.09
C VAL A 851 17.32 0.07 1.25
N SER A 852 17.03 -0.57 2.38
CA SER A 852 16.52 0.12 3.57
C SER A 852 17.52 1.14 4.13
N LEU A 853 18.80 0.76 4.18
CA LEU A 853 19.86 1.60 4.72
C LEU A 853 20.15 2.80 3.81
N CYS A 854 20.13 2.61 2.50
CA CYS A 854 20.23 3.69 1.52
C CYS A 854 19.09 4.70 1.67
N VAL A 855 17.84 4.24 1.89
CA VAL A 855 16.70 5.13 2.10
C VAL A 855 16.76 5.83 3.47
N ILE A 856 17.20 5.14 4.53
CA ILE A 856 17.42 5.75 5.85
C ILE A 856 18.45 6.88 5.75
N LEU A 857 19.60 6.64 5.11
CA LEU A 857 20.64 7.65 4.94
C LEU A 857 20.15 8.82 4.07
N LEU A 858 19.35 8.56 3.03
CA LEU A 858 18.73 9.61 2.22
C LEU A 858 17.70 10.45 2.99
N GLU A 859 16.81 9.83 3.77
CA GLU A 859 15.84 10.58 4.58
C GLU A 859 16.52 11.40 5.69
N LEU A 860 17.71 10.96 6.14
CA LEU A 860 18.54 11.68 7.11
C LEU A 860 19.30 12.86 6.51
N THR A 861 19.80 12.74 5.27
CA THR A 861 20.58 13.79 4.57
C THR A 861 19.71 14.76 3.77
N ASN A 862 18.49 14.34 3.41
CA ASN A 862 17.51 15.13 2.66
C ASN A 862 18.00 15.60 1.26
N ASP A 863 18.98 14.91 0.67
CA ASP A 863 19.43 15.14 -0.71
C ASP A 863 19.29 13.88 -1.58
N LEU A 864 18.49 13.99 -2.64
CA LEU A 864 18.24 12.91 -3.61
C LEU A 864 19.44 12.68 -4.54
N LEU A 865 20.30 13.67 -4.76
CA LEU A 865 21.45 13.57 -5.66
C LEU A 865 22.56 12.67 -5.09
N MET A 866 22.59 12.46 -3.78
CA MET A 866 23.52 11.54 -3.12
C MET A 866 23.13 10.05 -3.27
N LEU A 867 21.87 9.75 -3.64
CA LEU A 867 21.36 8.36 -3.73
C LEU A 867 22.26 7.45 -4.58
N PRO A 868 22.70 7.82 -5.80
CA PRO A 868 23.49 6.91 -6.64
C PRO A 868 24.84 6.55 -6.01
N LEU A 869 25.52 7.52 -5.38
CA LEU A 869 26.82 7.32 -4.72
C LEU A 869 26.68 6.45 -3.47
N VAL A 870 25.68 6.74 -2.62
CA VAL A 870 25.38 5.96 -1.41
C VAL A 870 25.00 4.52 -1.78
N MET A 871 24.16 4.33 -2.80
CA MET A 871 23.77 3.00 -3.27
C MET A 871 24.96 2.23 -3.86
N LEU A 872 25.82 2.89 -4.65
CA LEU A 872 27.01 2.28 -5.25
C LEU A 872 27.99 1.79 -4.18
N VAL A 873 28.36 2.64 -3.22
CA VAL A 873 29.33 2.29 -2.18
C VAL A 873 28.80 1.17 -1.27
N LEU A 874 27.49 1.17 -0.98
CA LEU A 874 26.82 0.10 -0.24
C LEU A 874 26.86 -1.24 -0.96
N LEU A 875 26.57 -1.26 -2.26
CA LEU A 875 26.56 -2.49 -3.06
C LEU A 875 27.96 -3.08 -3.20
N ILE A 876 28.98 -2.25 -3.43
CA ILE A 876 30.37 -2.69 -3.51
C ILE A 876 30.84 -3.27 -2.18
N SER A 877 30.65 -2.51 -1.08
CA SER A 877 31.04 -2.96 0.26
C SER A 877 30.36 -4.27 0.66
N LYS A 878 29.04 -4.38 0.44
CA LYS A 878 28.30 -5.64 0.65
C LYS A 878 28.89 -6.78 -0.18
N THR A 879 29.14 -6.56 -1.47
CA THR A 879 29.60 -7.63 -2.38
C THR A 879 30.99 -8.14 -1.98
N VAL A 880 31.91 -7.24 -1.61
CA VAL A 880 33.23 -7.60 -1.09
C VAL A 880 33.10 -8.37 0.22
N ALA A 881 32.26 -7.90 1.14
CA ALA A 881 32.11 -8.50 2.46
C ALA A 881 31.35 -9.86 2.43
N ASP A 882 30.41 -10.04 1.50
CA ASP A 882 29.71 -11.32 1.23
C ASP A 882 30.68 -12.42 0.78
N GLY A 883 31.83 -12.07 0.21
CA GLY A 883 32.90 -13.00 -0.12
C GLY A 883 33.66 -13.58 1.09
N PHE A 884 33.53 -12.99 2.28
CA PHE A 884 34.28 -13.39 3.48
C PHE A 884 33.42 -14.03 4.57
N ASN A 885 32.27 -13.44 4.92
CA ASN A 885 31.39 -13.93 5.99
C ASN A 885 29.94 -13.46 5.83
N LYS A 886 29.00 -13.96 6.63
CA LYS A 886 27.61 -13.47 6.69
C LYS A 886 27.51 -12.16 7.50
N GLY A 887 26.36 -11.48 7.43
CA GLY A 887 26.11 -10.26 8.18
C GLY A 887 26.07 -10.51 9.69
N VAL A 888 26.39 -9.49 10.50
CA VAL A 888 26.48 -9.61 11.97
C VAL A 888 25.19 -10.13 12.61
N TYR A 889 24.02 -9.71 12.13
CA TYR A 889 22.73 -10.18 12.63
C TYR A 889 22.47 -11.66 12.30
N ASP A 890 22.84 -12.12 11.11
CA ASP A 890 22.67 -13.52 10.70
C ASP A 890 23.56 -14.45 11.54
N GLN A 891 24.79 -14.02 11.83
CA GLN A 891 25.71 -14.74 12.71
C GLN A 891 25.14 -14.88 14.13
N ILE A 892 24.50 -13.85 14.67
CA ILE A 892 23.91 -13.86 16.02
C ILE A 892 22.66 -14.73 16.08
N VAL A 893 21.79 -14.67 15.07
CA VAL A 893 20.63 -15.57 14.96
C VAL A 893 21.08 -17.02 14.96
N LYS A 894 22.17 -17.34 14.24
CA LYS A 894 22.78 -18.67 14.25
C LYS A 894 23.42 -19.02 15.61
N MET A 895 24.16 -18.11 16.25
CA MET A 895 24.76 -18.34 17.58
C MET A 895 23.71 -18.54 18.67
N LYS A 896 22.54 -17.89 18.58
CA LYS A 896 21.40 -18.13 19.49
C LYS A 896 20.63 -19.43 19.18
N GLY A 897 21.03 -20.22 18.17
CA GLY A 897 20.37 -21.47 17.79
C GLY A 897 18.93 -21.30 17.26
N LEU A 898 18.56 -20.09 16.80
CA LEU A 898 17.19 -19.81 16.38
C LEU A 898 16.94 -20.35 14.96
N PRO A 899 15.91 -21.19 14.74
CA PRO A 899 15.61 -21.73 13.42
C PRO A 899 15.04 -20.63 12.50
N TYR A 900 15.93 -20.01 11.72
CA TYR A 900 15.65 -18.99 10.73
C TYR A 900 15.87 -19.56 9.32
N MET A 901 14.82 -19.48 8.48
CA MET A 901 14.93 -19.85 7.06
C MET A 901 15.34 -18.63 6.25
N GLU A 902 16.31 -18.78 5.36
CA GLU A 902 16.75 -17.72 4.45
C GLU A 902 15.76 -17.47 3.30
N ALA A 903 16.01 -16.43 2.50
CA ALA A 903 15.07 -16.00 1.44
C ALA A 903 15.14 -16.86 0.18
N HIS A 904 16.32 -17.35 -0.14
CA HIS A 904 16.55 -18.37 -1.15
C HIS A 904 16.60 -19.76 -0.53
N ALA A 905 16.09 -20.76 -1.24
CA ALA A 905 16.47 -22.15 -0.97
C ALA A 905 17.92 -22.37 -1.43
N GLU A 906 18.72 -23.07 -0.62
CA GLU A 906 20.12 -23.38 -0.96
C GLU A 906 20.17 -24.34 -2.17
N PRO A 907 21.20 -24.27 -3.04
CA PRO A 907 21.18 -24.94 -4.35
C PRO A 907 20.90 -26.45 -4.28
N TYR A 908 21.49 -27.15 -3.31
CA TYR A 908 21.31 -28.60 -3.12
C TYR A 908 19.85 -29.00 -2.82
N MET A 909 19.04 -28.10 -2.24
CA MET A 909 17.62 -28.35 -1.97
C MET A 909 16.79 -28.56 -3.25
N ARG A 910 17.35 -28.23 -4.43
CA ARG A 910 16.72 -28.53 -5.72
C ARG A 910 16.75 -30.01 -6.08
N HIS A 911 17.79 -30.73 -5.62
CA HIS A 911 18.04 -32.14 -5.92
C HIS A 911 17.34 -33.10 -4.95
N LEU A 912 16.88 -32.61 -3.80
CA LEU A 912 16.09 -33.35 -2.82
C LEU A 912 14.58 -33.22 -3.09
N VAL A 913 13.81 -34.25 -2.77
CA VAL A 913 12.34 -34.20 -2.76
C VAL A 913 11.79 -34.18 -1.33
N ALA A 914 10.51 -33.85 -1.18
CA ALA A 914 9.85 -33.72 0.12
C ALA A 914 9.92 -35.01 0.95
N SER A 915 9.83 -36.20 0.34
CA SER A 915 9.95 -37.48 1.05
C SER A 915 11.29 -37.71 1.72
N ASP A 916 12.37 -37.11 1.20
CA ASP A 916 13.75 -37.36 1.65
C ASP A 916 14.05 -36.75 3.03
N VAL A 917 13.20 -35.82 3.47
CA VAL A 917 13.40 -34.99 4.67
C VAL A 917 12.20 -35.10 5.64
N VAL A 918 11.28 -36.03 5.40
CA VAL A 918 10.15 -36.27 6.32
C VAL A 918 10.63 -37.02 7.57
N SER A 919 10.49 -36.39 8.72
CA SER A 919 10.94 -36.91 10.02
C SER A 919 9.94 -37.87 10.68
N GLY A 920 10.38 -39.10 10.97
CA GLY A 920 9.85 -39.97 12.02
C GLY A 920 8.46 -40.61 11.83
N PRO A 921 8.03 -41.47 12.78
CA PRO A 921 6.68 -42.06 12.77
C PRO A 921 5.63 -40.99 13.08
N LEU A 922 4.63 -40.88 12.22
CA LEU A 922 3.61 -39.85 12.31
C LEU A 922 2.52 -40.22 13.33
N VAL A 923 2.25 -39.31 14.27
CA VAL A 923 1.12 -39.44 15.21
C VAL A 923 -0.14 -38.79 14.61
N THR A 924 -1.11 -39.63 14.24
CA THR A 924 -2.42 -39.26 13.67
C THR A 924 -3.54 -39.47 14.68
N PHE A 925 -4.67 -38.79 14.49
CA PHE A 925 -5.92 -39.06 15.21
C PHE A 925 -7.05 -39.42 14.25
N SER A 926 -8.00 -40.23 14.73
CA SER A 926 -9.30 -40.45 14.07
C SER A 926 -10.14 -39.16 14.08
N GLY A 927 -11.07 -38.98 13.14
CA GLY A 927 -12.05 -37.88 13.23
C GLY A 927 -12.98 -37.97 14.45
N VAL A 928 -13.25 -39.19 14.94
CA VAL A 928 -13.85 -39.46 16.26
C VAL A 928 -12.94 -40.39 17.06
N GLU A 929 -12.27 -39.83 18.07
CA GLU A 929 -11.12 -40.41 18.79
C GLU A 929 -11.37 -40.53 20.30
N LYS A 930 -10.71 -41.47 20.99
CA LYS A 930 -10.82 -41.59 22.46
C LYS A 930 -10.07 -40.48 23.19
N VAL A 931 -10.66 -39.98 24.28
CA VAL A 931 -10.02 -38.99 25.18
C VAL A 931 -8.70 -39.51 25.72
N GLY A 932 -8.63 -40.79 26.12
CA GLY A 932 -7.42 -41.45 26.59
C GLY A 932 -6.29 -41.44 25.55
N THR A 933 -6.58 -41.76 24.29
CA THR A 933 -5.61 -41.73 23.18
C THR A 933 -5.03 -40.32 22.98
N ILE A 934 -5.90 -39.30 22.94
CA ILE A 934 -5.49 -37.91 22.78
C ILE A 934 -4.61 -37.48 23.97
N LEU A 935 -5.04 -37.76 25.20
CA LEU A 935 -4.30 -37.37 26.41
C LEU A 935 -2.93 -38.08 26.49
N HIS A 936 -2.86 -39.34 26.10
CA HIS A 936 -1.63 -40.13 26.03
C HIS A 936 -0.65 -39.56 24.99
N ALA A 937 -1.12 -39.29 23.77
CA ALA A 937 -0.32 -38.66 22.71
C ALA A 937 0.16 -37.25 23.12
N LEU A 938 -0.67 -36.48 23.83
CA LEU A 938 -0.30 -35.16 24.37
C LEU A 938 0.71 -35.23 25.54
N LYS A 939 0.75 -36.33 26.31
CA LYS A 939 1.74 -36.57 27.36
C LYS A 939 3.10 -37.00 26.79
N ILE A 940 3.09 -37.91 25.81
CA ILE A 940 4.32 -38.44 25.20
C ILE A 940 4.97 -37.44 24.25
N THR A 941 4.17 -36.77 23.40
CA THR A 941 4.71 -35.89 22.35
C THR A 941 4.63 -34.42 22.71
N ARG A 942 5.62 -33.65 22.23
CA ARG A 942 5.63 -32.18 22.24
C ARG A 942 5.14 -31.56 20.92
N HIS A 943 4.56 -32.36 20.03
CA HIS A 943 4.07 -31.88 18.72
C HIS A 943 2.90 -30.91 18.89
N ASN A 944 2.87 -29.88 18.05
CA ASN A 944 1.89 -28.79 18.11
C ASN A 944 0.77 -28.90 17.06
N GLY A 945 0.85 -29.86 16.14
CA GLY A 945 -0.16 -30.16 15.14
C GLY A 945 -0.19 -31.65 14.83
N PHE A 946 -1.39 -32.19 14.62
CA PHE A 946 -1.64 -33.60 14.37
C PHE A 946 -2.58 -33.72 13.16
N PRO A 947 -2.32 -34.63 12.19
CA PRO A 947 -3.26 -34.91 11.12
C PRO A 947 -4.47 -35.67 11.66
N VAL A 948 -5.64 -35.37 11.11
CA VAL A 948 -6.89 -36.09 11.39
C VAL A 948 -7.27 -36.87 10.14
N ILE A 949 -7.42 -38.19 10.28
CA ILE A 949 -7.73 -39.13 9.21
C ILE A 949 -9.02 -39.86 9.60
N ASP A 950 -9.96 -40.00 8.68
CA ASP A 950 -11.13 -40.86 8.89
C ASP A 950 -10.92 -42.23 8.28
N GLU A 951 -11.32 -43.24 9.04
CA GLU A 951 -11.32 -44.65 8.66
C GLU A 951 -12.76 -45.20 8.76
N PRO A 952 -13.05 -46.39 8.20
CA PRO A 952 -14.35 -47.04 8.36
C PRO A 952 -14.77 -47.12 9.84
N PRO A 953 -16.03 -46.81 10.19
CA PRO A 953 -17.21 -46.72 9.32
C PRO A 953 -17.57 -45.32 8.79
N PHE A 954 -16.73 -44.29 8.99
CA PHE A 954 -17.08 -42.91 8.62
C PHE A 954 -16.72 -42.55 7.16
N SER A 955 -15.74 -43.24 6.60
CA SER A 955 -15.33 -43.15 5.20
C SER A 955 -15.06 -44.56 4.65
N ASP A 956 -15.35 -44.78 3.37
CA ASP A 956 -15.13 -46.07 2.69
C ASP A 956 -13.63 -46.42 2.57
N ALA A 957 -12.76 -45.40 2.61
CA ALA A 957 -11.31 -45.50 2.52
C ALA A 957 -10.66 -44.47 3.48
N PRO A 958 -9.39 -44.65 3.90
CA PRO A 958 -8.72 -43.69 4.77
C PRO A 958 -8.55 -42.33 4.06
N GLU A 959 -9.33 -41.33 4.46
CA GLU A 959 -9.34 -39.98 3.88
C GLU A 959 -8.75 -38.94 4.88
N LEU A 960 -7.97 -37.98 4.37
CA LEU A 960 -7.36 -36.92 5.20
C LEU A 960 -8.37 -35.79 5.45
N CYS A 961 -8.93 -35.76 6.65
CA CYS A 961 -9.93 -34.76 7.05
C CYS A 961 -9.30 -33.40 7.41
N GLY A 962 -8.03 -33.38 7.82
CA GLY A 962 -7.26 -32.13 7.92
C GLY A 962 -6.16 -32.12 8.99
N LEU A 963 -5.90 -30.95 9.57
CA LEU A 963 -4.94 -30.76 10.67
C LEU A 963 -5.60 -30.13 11.90
N VAL A 964 -5.40 -30.73 13.07
CA VAL A 964 -5.79 -30.17 14.38
C VAL A 964 -4.56 -29.68 15.16
N LEU A 965 -4.70 -28.62 15.94
CA LEU A 965 -3.60 -28.06 16.76
C LEU A 965 -3.68 -28.52 18.22
N ARG A 966 -2.53 -28.72 18.85
CA ARG A 966 -2.41 -29.05 20.29
C ARG A 966 -3.20 -28.09 21.17
N SER A 967 -3.10 -26.79 20.89
CA SER A 967 -3.83 -25.74 21.62
C SER A 967 -5.35 -25.87 21.50
N HIS A 968 -5.87 -26.32 20.35
CA HIS A 968 -7.31 -26.53 20.16
C HIS A 968 -7.79 -27.79 20.91
N LEU A 969 -6.99 -28.86 20.92
CA LEU A 969 -7.26 -30.07 21.69
C LEU A 969 -7.33 -29.78 23.19
N LEU A 970 -6.40 -28.99 23.75
CA LEU A 970 -6.41 -28.63 25.17
C LEU A 970 -7.65 -27.80 25.56
N VAL A 971 -8.12 -26.90 24.70
CA VAL A 971 -9.38 -26.16 24.90
C VAL A 971 -10.59 -27.08 24.83
N LEU A 972 -10.61 -28.04 23.90
CA LEU A 972 -11.70 -29.01 23.73
C LEU A 972 -11.80 -29.96 24.94
N LEU A 973 -10.67 -30.49 25.40
CA LEU A 973 -10.57 -31.34 26.59
C LEU A 973 -11.02 -30.60 27.86
N LYS A 974 -10.60 -29.34 28.05
CA LYS A 974 -11.07 -28.51 29.17
C LYS A 974 -12.58 -28.26 29.15
N GLY A 975 -13.19 -28.34 27.97
CA GLY A 975 -14.64 -28.24 27.80
C GLY A 975 -15.45 -29.45 28.29
N LYS A 976 -14.80 -30.59 28.60
CA LYS A 976 -15.41 -31.84 29.12
C LYS A 976 -16.72 -32.27 28.44
N LYS A 977 -16.78 -32.18 27.11
CA LYS A 977 -17.94 -32.61 26.31
C LYS A 977 -17.58 -33.85 25.50
N PHE A 978 -17.66 -34.98 26.18
CA PHE A 978 -17.30 -36.29 25.66
C PHE A 978 -18.56 -37.14 25.47
N THR A 979 -18.54 -38.03 24.48
CA THR A 979 -19.69 -38.88 24.12
C THR A 979 -19.33 -40.35 24.36
N ARG A 980 -20.20 -41.13 25.03
CA ARG A 980 -19.92 -42.55 25.30
C ARG A 980 -19.96 -43.44 24.05
N GLN A 981 -20.59 -42.99 22.97
CA GLN A 981 -20.65 -43.67 21.68
C GLN A 981 -19.76 -42.95 20.65
N ARG A 982 -19.17 -43.70 19.72
CA ARG A 982 -18.37 -43.17 18.60
C ARG A 982 -19.31 -42.57 17.53
N VAL A 983 -19.75 -41.33 17.72
CA VAL A 983 -20.74 -40.64 16.88
C VAL A 983 -20.24 -39.24 16.50
N MET A 984 -20.41 -38.86 15.23
CA MET A 984 -20.16 -37.49 14.78
C MET A 984 -21.19 -36.54 15.40
N THR A 985 -20.72 -35.57 16.18
CA THR A 985 -21.55 -34.58 16.89
C THR A 985 -21.79 -33.33 16.04
N GLY A 986 -20.95 -33.10 15.03
CA GLY A 986 -21.21 -32.16 13.94
C GLY A 986 -21.48 -30.72 14.41
N SER A 987 -22.52 -30.08 13.85
CA SER A 987 -22.76 -28.64 14.06
C SER A 987 -23.18 -28.24 15.48
N GLU A 988 -23.51 -29.19 16.37
CA GLU A 988 -23.90 -28.87 17.75
C GLU A 988 -22.73 -28.34 18.60
N MET A 989 -21.50 -28.76 18.31
CA MET A 989 -20.30 -28.25 19.00
C MET A 989 -20.07 -26.76 18.70
N MET A 990 -20.25 -26.35 17.44
CA MET A 990 -20.12 -24.97 16.97
C MET A 990 -21.18 -24.00 17.54
N LYS A 991 -22.32 -24.51 18.02
CA LYS A 991 -23.32 -23.69 18.73
C LYS A 991 -22.90 -23.33 20.17
N ARG A 992 -21.86 -23.96 20.72
CA ARG A 992 -21.52 -23.91 22.16
C ARG A 992 -20.10 -23.44 22.49
N PHE A 993 -19.18 -23.42 21.52
CA PHE A 993 -17.86 -22.80 21.65
C PHE A 993 -17.76 -21.60 20.71
N ASN A 994 -17.29 -20.46 21.22
CA ASN A 994 -17.03 -19.30 20.37
C ASN A 994 -15.60 -19.32 19.83
N ALA A 995 -15.38 -18.76 18.64
CA ALA A 995 -14.04 -18.60 18.06
C ALA A 995 -13.05 -17.88 19.01
N HIS A 996 -13.56 -17.04 19.92
CA HIS A 996 -12.77 -16.35 20.94
C HIS A 996 -12.15 -17.27 22.01
N ASP A 997 -12.70 -18.46 22.25
CA ASP A 997 -12.16 -19.39 23.26
C ASP A 997 -10.89 -20.08 22.76
N PHE A 998 -10.89 -20.50 21.49
CA PHE A 998 -9.70 -20.98 20.79
C PHE A 998 -8.65 -19.87 20.59
N ALA A 999 -9.08 -18.62 20.34
CA ALA A 999 -8.17 -17.49 20.13
C ALA A 999 -7.33 -17.10 21.36
N LYS A 1000 -7.72 -17.46 22.59
CA LYS A 1000 -6.93 -17.17 23.80
C LYS A 1000 -5.63 -17.97 23.85
N ALA A 1001 -5.58 -19.14 23.23
CA ALA A 1001 -4.45 -20.07 23.37
C ALA A 1001 -3.16 -19.61 22.67
N GLY A 1002 -3.22 -18.70 21.69
CA GLY A 1002 -2.03 -18.10 21.06
C GLY A 1002 -1.33 -17.01 21.90
N SER A 1003 -1.88 -16.64 23.05
CA SER A 1003 -1.41 -15.51 23.87
C SER A 1003 -0.43 -15.88 24.98
N GLY A 1004 0.16 -17.08 24.98
CA GLY A 1004 1.00 -17.62 26.06
C GLY A 1004 0.22 -18.02 27.33
N LYS A 1005 -0.90 -17.35 27.62
CA LYS A 1005 -1.91 -17.73 28.63
C LYS A 1005 -2.87 -18.82 28.13
N GLY A 1006 -2.35 -19.81 27.39
CA GLY A 1006 -3.12 -20.96 26.94
C GLY A 1006 -3.40 -21.94 28.09
N VAL A 1007 -4.42 -22.78 27.92
CA VAL A 1007 -4.66 -23.94 28.79
C VAL A 1007 -3.45 -24.87 28.71
N LYS A 1008 -2.84 -25.20 29.84
CA LYS A 1008 -1.78 -26.20 29.92
C LYS A 1008 -2.35 -27.61 30.07
N LEU A 1009 -1.50 -28.61 29.83
CA LEU A 1009 -1.84 -30.02 30.12
C LEU A 1009 -2.09 -30.25 31.62
N GLU A 1010 -1.38 -29.50 32.48
CA GLU A 1010 -1.54 -29.46 33.94
C GLU A 1010 -2.93 -28.95 34.39
N ASP A 1011 -3.59 -28.10 33.59
CA ASP A 1011 -4.90 -27.51 33.93
C ASP A 1011 -6.08 -28.47 33.66
N LEU A 1012 -5.80 -29.70 33.22
CA LEU A 1012 -6.80 -30.70 32.80
C LEU A 1012 -6.97 -31.78 33.87
N ASP A 1013 -7.92 -31.56 34.78
CA ASP A 1013 -8.53 -32.62 35.58
C ASP A 1013 -9.43 -33.47 34.67
N ILE A 1014 -9.09 -34.72 34.37
CA ILE A 1014 -9.91 -35.66 33.58
C ILE A 1014 -10.05 -36.96 34.37
N LYS A 1015 -11.28 -37.42 34.58
CA LYS A 1015 -11.59 -38.64 35.36
C LYS A 1015 -11.29 -39.90 34.56
N GLU A 1016 -11.06 -41.03 35.22
CA GLU A 1016 -10.85 -42.32 34.55
C GLU A 1016 -12.05 -42.71 33.66
N GLU A 1017 -13.29 -42.49 34.11
CA GLU A 1017 -14.49 -42.67 33.30
C GLU A 1017 -14.52 -41.80 32.03
N GLU A 1018 -13.87 -40.64 32.06
CA GLU A 1018 -13.82 -39.68 30.93
C GLU A 1018 -12.79 -40.11 29.88
N LEU A 1019 -11.77 -40.91 30.24
CA LEU A 1019 -10.72 -41.40 29.31
C LEU A 1019 -11.28 -42.38 28.27
N GLU A 1020 -12.27 -43.18 28.63
CA GLU A 1020 -12.93 -44.15 27.74
C GLU A 1020 -14.04 -43.53 26.86
N MET A 1021 -14.31 -42.22 27.01
CA MET A 1021 -15.27 -41.52 26.16
C MET A 1021 -14.62 -41.01 24.86
N TYR A 1022 -15.45 -40.69 23.88
CA TYR A 1022 -15.06 -40.22 22.55
C TYR A 1022 -15.24 -38.72 22.36
N VAL A 1023 -14.45 -38.14 21.46
CA VAL A 1023 -14.49 -36.74 21.06
C VAL A 1023 -14.48 -36.62 19.54
N ASP A 1024 -15.38 -35.79 19.01
CA ASP A 1024 -15.44 -35.42 17.60
C ASP A 1024 -14.49 -34.25 17.30
N LEU A 1025 -13.48 -34.49 16.45
CA LEU A 1025 -12.46 -33.52 16.08
C LEU A 1025 -12.82 -32.72 14.82
N HIS A 1026 -13.82 -33.14 14.03
CA HIS A 1026 -14.22 -32.46 12.79
C HIS A 1026 -14.47 -30.95 12.94
N PRO A 1027 -15.18 -30.47 13.97
CA PRO A 1027 -15.54 -29.04 14.07
C PRO A 1027 -14.35 -28.11 14.32
N ILE A 1028 -13.22 -28.63 14.82
CA ILE A 1028 -12.02 -27.84 15.18
C ILE A 1028 -10.82 -28.08 14.25
N THR A 1029 -10.94 -29.04 13.34
CA THR A 1029 -9.90 -29.43 12.38
C THR A 1029 -9.88 -28.44 11.22
N ASN A 1030 -8.69 -27.98 10.80
CA ASN A 1030 -8.57 -27.24 9.56
C ASN A 1030 -8.73 -28.20 8.39
N SER A 1031 -9.89 -28.17 7.72
CA SER A 1031 -10.24 -28.98 6.55
C SER A 1031 -9.53 -28.61 5.25
N SER A 1032 -8.73 -27.53 5.25
CA SER A 1032 -7.89 -27.13 4.12
C SER A 1032 -6.45 -26.83 4.58
N PRO A 1033 -5.70 -27.84 5.04
CA PRO A 1033 -4.27 -27.69 5.29
C PRO A 1033 -3.53 -27.57 3.95
N TYR A 1034 -2.40 -26.87 3.94
CA TYR A 1034 -1.53 -26.88 2.77
C TYR A 1034 -0.83 -28.23 2.66
N THR A 1035 -0.93 -28.85 1.48
CA THR A 1035 -0.34 -30.14 1.15
C THR A 1035 0.70 -29.99 0.03
N VAL A 1036 1.70 -30.86 0.03
CA VAL A 1036 2.65 -31.08 -1.07
C VAL A 1036 2.75 -32.56 -1.38
N VAL A 1037 2.96 -32.92 -2.65
CA VAL A 1037 3.18 -34.31 -3.05
C VAL A 1037 4.59 -34.74 -2.64
N GLU A 1038 4.76 -36.01 -2.22
CA GLU A 1038 6.04 -36.58 -1.78
C GLU A 1038 7.20 -36.36 -2.78
N THR A 1039 6.89 -36.32 -4.09
CA THR A 1039 7.86 -36.10 -5.18
C THR A 1039 8.15 -34.63 -5.49
N MET A 1040 7.66 -33.67 -4.69
CA MET A 1040 7.89 -32.24 -4.90
C MET A 1040 9.31 -31.85 -4.44
N SER A 1041 10.06 -31.12 -5.27
CA SER A 1041 11.40 -30.62 -4.90
C SER A 1041 11.37 -29.81 -3.60
N LEU A 1042 12.30 -30.11 -2.69
CA LEU A 1042 12.40 -29.52 -1.36
C LEU A 1042 12.54 -27.99 -1.42
N ALA A 1043 13.31 -27.47 -2.39
CA ALA A 1043 13.43 -26.03 -2.63
C ALA A 1043 12.07 -25.35 -2.88
N LYS A 1044 11.17 -26.00 -3.63
CA LYS A 1044 9.82 -25.49 -3.92
C LYS A 1044 8.91 -25.60 -2.69
N ALA A 1045 9.06 -26.65 -1.89
CA ALA A 1045 8.35 -26.80 -0.62
C ALA A 1045 8.79 -25.74 0.42
N ALA A 1046 10.09 -25.46 0.52
CA ALA A 1046 10.65 -24.44 1.40
C ALA A 1046 10.14 -23.02 1.05
N LEU A 1047 10.13 -22.68 -0.24
CA LEU A 1047 9.56 -21.41 -0.72
C LEU A 1047 8.07 -21.29 -0.36
N LEU A 1048 7.25 -22.31 -0.66
CA LEU A 1048 5.84 -22.34 -0.31
C LEU A 1048 5.61 -22.18 1.21
N PHE A 1049 6.39 -22.91 2.02
CA PHE A 1049 6.33 -22.87 3.48
C PHE A 1049 6.62 -21.46 4.03
N ARG A 1050 7.66 -20.80 3.48
CA ARG A 1050 8.08 -19.43 3.84
C ARG A 1050 7.06 -18.38 3.37
N GLU A 1051 6.63 -18.41 2.11
CA GLU A 1051 5.76 -17.40 1.50
C GLU A 1051 4.39 -17.31 2.17
N VAL A 1052 3.76 -18.46 2.39
CA VAL A 1052 2.47 -18.54 3.08
C VAL A 1052 2.65 -18.29 4.60
N GLY A 1053 3.83 -18.61 5.13
CA GLY A 1053 4.20 -18.42 6.53
C GLY A 1053 3.62 -19.50 7.44
N LEU A 1054 3.79 -20.76 7.01
CA LEU A 1054 3.25 -21.97 7.63
C LEU A 1054 3.99 -22.36 8.94
N ARG A 1055 3.38 -23.29 9.67
CA ARG A 1055 3.99 -24.00 10.82
C ARG A 1055 4.17 -25.49 10.54
N HIS A 1056 3.18 -26.09 9.89
CA HIS A 1056 3.14 -27.48 9.47
C HIS A 1056 2.71 -27.51 8.00
N LEU A 1057 3.36 -28.32 7.18
CA LEU A 1057 3.04 -28.57 5.78
C LEU A 1057 2.91 -30.08 5.59
N LEU A 1058 1.77 -30.53 5.09
CA LEU A 1058 1.47 -31.96 5.00
C LEU A 1058 2.04 -32.55 3.72
N VAL A 1059 2.70 -33.70 3.81
CA VAL A 1059 3.21 -34.44 2.64
C VAL A 1059 2.24 -35.57 2.31
N VAL A 1060 1.69 -35.57 1.09
CA VAL A 1060 0.74 -36.58 0.60
C VAL A 1060 1.41 -37.52 -0.41
N PRO A 1061 1.06 -38.81 -0.45
CA PRO A 1061 1.64 -39.76 -1.40
C PRO A 1061 1.20 -39.44 -2.84
N LYS A 1062 2.02 -39.83 -3.82
CA LYS A 1062 1.66 -39.79 -5.24
C LYS A 1062 0.82 -41.00 -5.66
N THR A 1063 1.05 -42.15 -5.04
CA THR A 1063 0.38 -43.41 -5.40
C THR A 1063 -0.90 -43.63 -4.58
N PRO A 1064 -2.06 -43.90 -5.21
CA PRO A 1064 -3.25 -44.34 -4.49
C PRO A 1064 -3.00 -45.70 -3.80
N GLY A 1065 -3.63 -45.93 -2.64
CA GLY A 1065 -3.48 -47.16 -1.85
C GLY A 1065 -2.42 -47.12 -0.74
N ARG A 1066 -1.71 -46.00 -0.57
CA ARG A 1066 -0.95 -45.68 0.67
C ARG A 1066 -1.87 -44.99 1.69
N PRO A 1067 -1.51 -44.95 3.00
CA PRO A 1067 -2.15 -44.01 3.93
C PRO A 1067 -2.15 -42.60 3.34
N PRO A 1068 -3.20 -41.79 3.56
CA PRO A 1068 -3.44 -40.54 2.81
C PRO A 1068 -2.42 -39.43 3.10
N ILE A 1069 -1.44 -39.70 3.97
CA ILE A 1069 -0.39 -38.79 4.36
C ILE A 1069 0.91 -39.59 4.59
N VAL A 1070 2.04 -39.02 4.16
CA VAL A 1070 3.40 -39.58 4.34
C VAL A 1070 4.07 -38.99 5.58
N GLY A 1071 3.81 -37.71 5.87
CA GLY A 1071 4.35 -37.04 7.04
C GLY A 1071 4.10 -35.54 7.05
N ILE A 1072 4.83 -34.83 7.91
CA ILE A 1072 4.74 -33.38 8.09
C ILE A 1072 6.13 -32.77 7.95
N LEU A 1073 6.24 -31.70 7.15
CA LEU A 1073 7.39 -30.80 7.14
C LEU A 1073 7.11 -29.59 8.04
N THR A 1074 8.06 -29.29 8.90
CA THR A 1074 8.08 -28.13 9.82
C THR A 1074 9.24 -27.22 9.46
N ARG A 1075 9.44 -26.14 10.24
CA ARG A 1075 10.59 -25.25 10.00
C ARG A 1075 11.94 -25.94 10.23
N HIS A 1076 12.01 -26.87 11.17
CA HIS A 1076 13.24 -27.56 11.53
C HIS A 1076 13.75 -28.43 10.37
N ASP A 1077 12.84 -29.09 9.65
CA ASP A 1077 13.16 -29.98 8.54
C ASP A 1077 13.80 -29.23 7.34
N PHE A 1078 13.55 -27.91 7.21
CA PHE A 1078 14.19 -27.06 6.20
C PHE A 1078 15.55 -26.47 6.62
N MET A 1079 16.02 -26.71 7.85
CA MET A 1079 17.29 -26.15 8.32
C MET A 1079 18.48 -26.90 7.68
N PRO A 1080 19.53 -26.20 7.21
CA PRO A 1080 20.70 -26.84 6.61
C PRO A 1080 21.36 -27.88 7.52
N GLU A 1081 21.39 -27.63 8.83
CA GLU A 1081 21.96 -28.52 9.84
C GLU A 1081 21.24 -29.87 9.93
N HIS A 1082 19.91 -29.89 9.74
CA HIS A 1082 19.14 -31.13 9.70
C HIS A 1082 19.36 -31.88 8.37
N ILE A 1083 19.29 -31.16 7.24
CA ILE A 1083 19.42 -31.77 5.90
C ILE A 1083 20.83 -32.33 5.68
N LEU A 1084 21.88 -31.61 6.08
CA LEU A 1084 23.27 -32.07 6.02
C LEU A 1084 23.56 -33.19 7.03
N GLY A 1085 22.81 -33.26 8.14
CA GLY A 1085 22.85 -34.40 9.06
C GLY A 1085 22.28 -35.68 8.45
N LEU A 1086 21.20 -35.58 7.67
CA LEU A 1086 20.64 -36.69 6.90
C LEU A 1086 21.51 -37.09 5.70
N TYR A 1087 22.13 -36.11 5.03
CA TYR A 1087 22.88 -36.30 3.79
C TYR A 1087 24.25 -35.59 3.83
N PRO A 1088 25.24 -36.14 4.59
CA PRO A 1088 26.54 -35.51 4.81
C PRO A 1088 27.43 -35.40 3.56
N HIS A 1089 27.03 -36.02 2.44
CA HIS A 1089 27.76 -35.96 1.17
C HIS A 1089 27.49 -34.69 0.33
N PHE A 1090 26.47 -33.89 0.66
CA PHE A 1090 26.26 -32.61 -0.03
C PHE A 1090 27.21 -31.54 0.49
N HIS A 1091 28.09 -31.04 -0.37
CA HIS A 1091 28.85 -29.83 -0.07
C HIS A 1091 27.96 -28.60 -0.24
N PRO A 1092 27.81 -27.71 0.77
CA PRO A 1092 26.93 -26.53 0.70
C PRO A 1092 27.37 -25.44 -0.28
N HIS A 1093 28.46 -25.66 -1.03
CA HIS A 1093 29.08 -24.70 -1.95
C HIS A 1093 29.32 -25.26 -3.37
N LYS A 1094 28.69 -26.39 -3.74
CA LYS A 1094 28.76 -26.98 -5.08
C LYS A 1094 27.37 -27.33 -5.62
#